data_AF-A0A7X7GZF8-F1
#
_entry.id   AF-A0A7X7GZF8-F1
#
_cell.length_a   1.000
_cell.length_b   1.000
_cell.length_c   1.000
_cell.angle_alpha   90.00
_cell.angle_beta   90.00
_cell.angle_gamma   90.00
#
_symmetry.space_group_name_H-M   'P 1'
#
loop_
_entity.id
_entity.type
_entity.pdbx_description
1 polymer ?
#
loop_
_entity_poly.entity_id
_entity_poly.type
_entity_poly.pdbx_seq_one_letter_code
_entity_poly.pdbx_strand_id
1 'polypeptide(L)'
;MSACRRRVRPATKRVLRFLPAILILVSLLLAPGFSAADDGTIFKRDLSGTPEWETEFAAIRMLPVYVPVQSSDGTLLGTIDILRADETVAETREYAQPLIAHYTDGYVEGIDEEGYGGFPGHGERDAYGAVSLDGGATWKRTNLSKSAALSSFKYKDGRKWVNYPGDVGRTFISSDGNQVLVVWVSRYAGGGSPNYAMTADERLAVANYLFEKGAITDVAACTDGDLVTTPCPYLEDHFSVSGSQGYSDLADEGYPLVGILPYAAVWVSRGVILPPSAVGEPSTFVWFKAERLSSAKRDANRPEVSCAKGAGCALTWQEDPLGIRPGEGEGPGEGWSGAVAHHETDIWYSYIDWEDFALVSGGTYGTYYNETGDLAEWIAANPTGSPQAAIPMAIPVRVSDNAMCTLDDSDPYCLVDFDGSGIADYCASTVSVTLETPEGPTTTVDMCVAEDGRLMRGNTASTRARLGLHGYSSLGVFDKTQPDLYPIDSAWFYVLYEESKGLGDEGEDEDVPEDLIEKVDMGKNVWYHTFDMDKPEVVSQGLVMNQPAVYQDDFSNPEGFLTACGDLGYNFYQIDPDPVYETLAGLETTLLQSEIARRPSNLSQDWYDAGETGTVAFQTWKQGIIRRGGPADVMARRFVMPVGEEECTTEYQVCTTVEGGCTTENVCTTETVCTVETVCVDNQPNPDYNYTSRVCKRTPTAPQCYAYIDSDGNYTNAPQTCTETETCEDVTTCEDVTTCEPDVTTCTPVDSCEGLENCEGVTTCTGGIDPLANPYDYANMVCKNADGSSAWAFTDGTNPRYVKGLCAAPALNMSGNTVLTSETCGDATTCLEAFPFNDYFDDLDMTDSDPISKIYTWEMYGPGYGEEPPDNSNIDDASWENPYDMAKGHRGFLAGDMVMLLYAWTPNWKDLTGGHDIVNLYIRRSFDGGETWSTLPSSFTHTNGITYSGDGATTCEWMDPEGVETPFCTTYTAGEFEQARNVSQLLGAQVTVIDPRYGPTTRTINDLWVSSLLPEGFVAPAYLDDTRDPSRYFIVYETGLNSAYDAGEATPLDLFYGRAVDWGDDYLVWQDTADTSACLPSADTEDEYDLLGFCNEFDALEGDRLNESGEASLTSSPGGMFLYAVWNQFDFDMAGNEIAADAWFRRVLLLDDYIPAE
;
A
#
# COMPACT_ATOMS: atom_id res chain seq x y z
N MET A 1 20.84 52.73 -43.10
CA MET A 1 21.98 53.55 -43.58
C MET A 1 23.30 52.88 -43.18
N SER A 2 24.41 53.14 -43.86
CA SER A 2 25.69 52.43 -43.64
C SER A 2 26.59 53.05 -42.57
N ALA A 3 27.26 52.22 -41.76
CA ALA A 3 28.70 52.27 -41.35
C ALA A 3 28.86 51.47 -40.04
N CYS A 4 29.71 50.44 -39.86
CA CYS A 4 31.07 50.12 -40.33
C CYS A 4 32.23 50.85 -39.62
N ARG A 5 32.87 50.17 -38.63
CA ARG A 5 34.33 49.97 -38.40
C ARG A 5 34.54 49.29 -37.02
N ARG A 6 35.24 48.15 -36.88
CA ARG A 6 36.72 47.91 -36.95
C ARG A 6 37.51 48.72 -35.89
N ARG A 7 38.49 48.19 -35.13
CA ARG A 7 39.13 46.84 -35.05
C ARG A 7 40.16 46.79 -33.87
N VAL A 8 40.54 45.57 -33.45
CA VAL A 8 41.91 45.13 -33.03
C VAL A 8 42.44 45.42 -31.59
N ARG A 9 42.85 44.32 -30.91
CA ARG A 9 43.69 44.22 -29.69
C ARG A 9 45.16 44.60 -29.96
N PRO A 10 45.95 45.02 -28.95
CA PRO A 10 46.84 44.08 -28.23
C PRO A 10 46.92 44.40 -26.70
N ALA A 11 47.70 43.74 -25.83
CA ALA A 11 48.81 42.78 -25.99
C ALA A 11 48.88 41.69 -24.89
N THR A 12 49.90 40.82 -25.02
CA THR A 12 50.23 39.60 -24.24
C THR A 12 51.16 39.76 -23.01
N LYS A 13 50.99 38.81 -22.07
CA LYS A 13 52.01 38.05 -21.27
C LYS A 13 52.65 38.65 -20.01
N ARG A 14 52.33 38.03 -18.86
CA ARG A 14 53.24 37.36 -17.90
C ARG A 14 52.45 36.39 -16.97
N VAL A 15 53.06 35.58 -16.11
CA VAL A 15 53.65 34.25 -16.46
C VAL A 15 53.96 33.42 -15.18
N LEU A 16 53.60 32.11 -15.16
CA LEU A 16 53.94 31.08 -14.14
C LEU A 16 53.33 31.28 -12.72
N ARG A 17 52.91 30.27 -11.93
CA ARG A 17 53.07 28.78 -12.01
C ARG A 17 52.11 28.07 -11.01
N PHE A 18 51.84 26.76 -11.26
CA PHE A 18 51.21 25.73 -10.39
C PHE A 18 49.67 25.53 -10.36
N LEU A 19 49.29 24.31 -10.74
CA LEU A 19 48.06 23.55 -10.39
C LEU A 19 48.23 22.88 -9.01
N PRO A 20 47.19 22.27 -8.37
CA PRO A 20 45.90 21.86 -8.94
C PRO A 20 44.64 22.39 -8.22
N ALA A 21 43.60 22.67 -9.01
CA ALA A 21 42.22 22.87 -8.57
C ALA A 21 41.28 22.39 -9.68
N ILE A 22 41.05 21.08 -9.76
CA ILE A 22 40.13 20.41 -10.69
C ILE A 22 39.38 19.32 -9.90
N LEU A 23 38.76 19.74 -8.78
CA LEU A 23 37.96 18.89 -7.88
C LEU A 23 37.03 19.70 -6.96
N ILE A 24 36.87 21.02 -7.22
CA ILE A 24 36.03 21.96 -6.44
C ILE A 24 35.31 22.90 -7.42
N LEU A 25 34.82 22.34 -8.54
CA LEU A 25 34.08 23.11 -9.56
C LEU A 25 32.97 22.28 -10.25
N VAL A 26 32.52 21.22 -9.58
CA VAL A 26 31.37 20.38 -10.01
C VAL A 26 30.22 20.47 -8.97
N SER A 27 30.51 20.94 -7.76
CA SER A 27 29.56 21.03 -6.62
C SER A 27 29.09 22.45 -6.32
N LEU A 28 28.97 23.32 -7.32
CA LEU A 28 28.66 24.76 -7.13
C LEU A 28 27.92 25.41 -8.31
N LEU A 29 27.22 24.60 -9.11
CA LEU A 29 26.32 25.02 -10.18
C LEU A 29 25.07 24.11 -10.19
N LEU A 30 24.35 24.10 -9.06
CA LEU A 30 22.91 23.88 -9.09
C LEU A 30 22.29 25.26 -9.37
N ALA A 31 21.72 25.38 -10.55
CA ALA A 31 20.77 26.42 -10.94
C ALA A 31 19.61 25.67 -11.59
N PRO A 32 18.36 26.10 -11.41
CA PRO A 32 17.21 25.43 -12.01
C PRO A 32 17.42 25.34 -13.52
N GLY A 33 17.51 24.11 -14.02
CA GLY A 33 17.55 23.80 -15.43
C GLY A 33 16.13 23.54 -15.88
N PHE A 34 15.67 24.26 -16.90
CA PHE A 34 14.37 24.00 -17.52
C PHE A 34 14.31 22.53 -17.98
N SER A 35 13.46 21.75 -17.32
CA SER A 35 13.31 20.32 -17.53
C SER A 35 12.48 20.04 -18.79
N ALA A 36 12.97 19.12 -19.63
CA ALA A 36 12.23 18.55 -20.75
C ALA A 36 12.26 17.01 -20.63
N ALA A 37 11.13 16.35 -20.90
CA ALA A 37 10.96 14.91 -20.75
C ALA A 37 10.63 14.21 -22.07
N ASP A 38 11.05 12.94 -22.20
CA ASP A 38 10.78 12.04 -23.33
C ASP A 38 10.00 10.82 -22.86
N ASP A 39 8.74 10.68 -23.31
CA ASP A 39 7.83 9.59 -22.93
C ASP A 39 8.17 8.22 -23.56
N GLY A 40 9.13 8.20 -24.49
CA GLY A 40 9.48 7.02 -25.27
C GLY A 40 8.46 6.68 -26.35
N THR A 41 8.70 5.58 -27.10
CA THR A 41 7.64 5.03 -27.98
C THR A 41 6.50 4.47 -27.14
N ILE A 42 5.24 4.81 -27.45
CA ILE A 42 4.05 4.27 -26.75
C ILE A 42 4.10 2.74 -26.67
N PHE A 43 4.28 2.24 -25.44
CA PHE A 43 4.44 0.82 -25.14
C PHE A 43 3.21 0.29 -24.40
N LYS A 44 2.16 -0.04 -25.18
CA LYS A 44 0.87 -0.53 -24.68
C LYS A 44 0.67 -2.02 -25.01
N ARG A 45 0.07 -2.79 -24.08
CA ARG A 45 -0.26 -4.22 -24.22
C ARG A 45 -1.60 -4.51 -23.58
N ASP A 46 -2.40 -5.30 -24.27
CA ASP A 46 -3.60 -5.94 -23.74
C ASP A 46 -3.18 -7.20 -22.94
N LEU A 47 -3.66 -7.33 -21.71
CA LEU A 47 -3.32 -8.41 -20.77
C LEU A 47 -4.40 -9.48 -20.66
N SER A 48 -5.67 -9.13 -20.91
CA SER A 48 -6.82 -10.03 -20.90
C SER A 48 -7.03 -10.63 -22.28
N GLY A 49 -7.17 -9.82 -23.33
CA GLY A 49 -7.47 -10.28 -24.69
C GLY A 49 -8.73 -11.12 -24.75
N THR A 50 -9.71 -10.72 -23.96
CA THR A 50 -11.02 -11.35 -23.76
C THR A 50 -12.11 -10.28 -23.79
N PRO A 51 -12.21 -9.48 -24.88
CA PRO A 51 -13.12 -8.34 -24.95
C PRO A 51 -14.59 -8.73 -24.77
N GLU A 52 -14.98 -9.99 -25.03
CA GLU A 52 -16.33 -10.46 -24.77
C GLU A 52 -16.67 -10.73 -23.29
N TRP A 53 -15.72 -10.53 -22.38
CA TRP A 53 -15.82 -10.76 -20.93
C TRP A 53 -15.66 -9.44 -20.17
N GLU A 54 -16.23 -9.39 -18.97
CA GLU A 54 -16.08 -8.26 -18.06
C GLU A 54 -14.73 -8.39 -17.33
N THR A 55 -13.93 -7.32 -17.35
CA THR A 55 -12.61 -7.25 -16.70
C THR A 55 -12.59 -6.13 -15.66
N GLU A 56 -12.27 -6.46 -14.41
CA GLU A 56 -12.27 -5.51 -13.27
C GLU A 56 -11.02 -5.65 -12.37
N PHE A 57 -10.85 -4.70 -11.44
CA PHE A 57 -9.84 -4.72 -10.37
C PHE A 57 -8.39 -4.90 -10.83
N ALA A 58 -8.06 -4.36 -12.02
CA ALA A 58 -6.74 -4.54 -12.60
C ALA A 58 -5.65 -3.78 -11.81
N ALA A 59 -4.66 -4.53 -11.32
CA ALA A 59 -3.63 -4.07 -10.41
C ALA A 59 -2.22 -4.50 -10.86
N ILE A 60 -1.20 -3.68 -10.55
CA ILE A 60 0.21 -3.98 -10.87
C ILE A 60 1.17 -3.85 -9.67
N ARG A 61 2.16 -4.74 -9.64
CA ARG A 61 3.33 -4.70 -8.77
C ARG A 61 4.61 -4.90 -9.58
N MET A 62 5.66 -4.21 -9.19
CA MET A 62 7.02 -4.38 -9.70
C MET A 62 7.90 -4.93 -8.56
N LEU A 63 8.56 -6.05 -8.78
CA LEU A 63 9.40 -6.64 -7.73
C LEU A 63 10.75 -5.91 -7.65
N PRO A 64 11.28 -5.65 -6.43
CA PRO A 64 12.55 -4.96 -6.22
C PRO A 64 13.77 -5.88 -6.43
N VAL A 65 13.75 -6.70 -7.48
CA VAL A 65 14.81 -7.65 -7.86
C VAL A 65 15.00 -7.66 -9.37
N TYR A 66 16.17 -8.07 -9.85
CA TYR A 66 16.45 -8.25 -11.27
C TYR A 66 16.61 -9.71 -11.67
N VAL A 67 16.06 -10.05 -12.83
CA VAL A 67 16.19 -11.36 -13.47
C VAL A 67 16.71 -11.21 -14.91
N PRO A 68 17.39 -12.22 -15.49
CA PRO A 68 17.79 -12.17 -16.90
C PRO A 68 16.57 -12.00 -17.81
N VAL A 69 16.71 -11.18 -18.85
CA VAL A 69 15.55 -10.86 -19.70
C VAL A 69 15.10 -12.08 -20.50
N GLN A 70 13.84 -12.48 -20.30
CA GLN A 70 13.24 -13.67 -20.90
C GLN A 70 11.76 -13.45 -21.24
N SER A 71 11.33 -13.98 -22.39
CA SER A 71 9.92 -13.94 -22.78
C SER A 71 9.06 -14.91 -21.97
N SER A 72 7.74 -14.72 -22.00
CA SER A 72 6.74 -15.47 -21.24
C SER A 72 6.70 -16.99 -21.53
N ASP A 73 7.30 -17.44 -22.63
CA ASP A 73 7.52 -18.85 -22.97
C ASP A 73 8.78 -19.47 -22.33
N GLY A 74 9.59 -18.67 -21.64
CA GLY A 74 10.86 -19.07 -21.01
C GLY A 74 12.10 -18.89 -21.89
N THR A 75 11.97 -18.30 -23.08
CA THR A 75 13.13 -18.04 -23.96
C THR A 75 13.95 -16.85 -23.46
N LEU A 76 15.22 -17.08 -23.11
CA LEU A 76 16.19 -16.01 -22.83
C LEU A 76 16.42 -15.14 -24.08
N LEU A 77 16.24 -13.82 -23.92
CA LEU A 77 16.43 -12.84 -24.98
C LEU A 77 17.86 -12.25 -24.98
N GLY A 78 18.54 -12.32 -23.83
CA GLY A 78 19.89 -11.79 -23.63
C GLY A 78 19.91 -10.27 -23.40
N THR A 79 19.21 -9.50 -24.23
CA THR A 79 19.07 -8.04 -24.09
C THR A 79 17.71 -7.54 -24.60
N ILE A 80 17.19 -6.48 -24.00
CA ILE A 80 16.13 -5.63 -24.56
C ILE A 80 16.62 -4.20 -24.75
N ASP A 81 16.12 -3.54 -25.80
CA ASP A 81 16.33 -2.12 -26.04
C ASP A 81 15.15 -1.30 -25.48
N ILE A 82 15.47 -0.28 -24.70
CA ILE A 82 14.55 0.79 -24.27
C ILE A 82 14.63 1.88 -25.33
N LEU A 83 13.49 2.24 -25.93
CA LEU A 83 13.41 3.17 -27.06
C LEU A 83 12.84 4.53 -26.63
N ARG A 84 13.45 5.60 -27.16
CA ARG A 84 12.97 6.99 -27.14
C ARG A 84 11.80 7.20 -28.10
N ALA A 85 11.10 8.33 -27.99
CA ALA A 85 10.00 8.65 -28.90
C ALA A 85 10.38 8.63 -30.39
N ASP A 86 11.64 8.95 -30.73
CA ASP A 86 12.18 8.91 -32.10
C ASP A 86 12.62 7.52 -32.61
N GLU A 87 12.19 6.45 -31.92
CA GLU A 87 12.61 5.05 -32.11
C GLU A 87 14.12 4.78 -31.92
N THR A 88 14.92 5.74 -31.40
CA THR A 88 16.33 5.48 -31.07
C THR A 88 16.49 4.78 -29.72
N VAL A 89 17.53 3.95 -29.61
CA VAL A 89 17.84 3.25 -28.35
C VAL A 89 18.36 4.23 -27.30
N ALA A 90 17.63 4.36 -26.19
CA ALA A 90 18.04 5.08 -24.99
C ALA A 90 19.06 4.25 -24.17
N GLU A 91 18.71 2.99 -23.91
CA GLU A 91 19.46 2.05 -23.09
C GLU A 91 19.22 0.61 -23.59
N THR A 92 20.22 -0.27 -23.47
CA THR A 92 20.07 -1.72 -23.69
C THR A 92 20.28 -2.42 -22.35
N ARG A 93 19.30 -3.20 -21.89
CA ARG A 93 19.32 -3.92 -20.59
C ARG A 93 19.44 -5.43 -20.78
N GLU A 94 20.34 -6.06 -20.04
CA GLU A 94 20.50 -7.53 -19.94
C GLU A 94 19.56 -8.16 -18.89
N TYR A 95 19.06 -7.35 -17.96
CA TYR A 95 18.20 -7.72 -16.85
C TYR A 95 16.93 -6.85 -16.80
N ALA A 96 15.81 -7.42 -16.36
CA ALA A 96 14.56 -6.70 -16.12
C ALA A 96 14.03 -6.97 -14.71
N GLN A 97 13.27 -6.02 -14.18
CA GLN A 97 12.47 -6.24 -12.97
C GLN A 97 11.23 -7.06 -13.33
N PRO A 98 10.85 -8.08 -12.54
CA PRO A 98 9.59 -8.78 -12.71
C PRO A 98 8.40 -7.83 -12.53
N LEU A 99 7.48 -7.82 -13.51
CA LEU A 99 6.20 -7.14 -13.42
C LEU A 99 5.09 -8.17 -13.23
N ILE A 100 4.25 -7.95 -12.22
CA ILE A 100 3.15 -8.81 -11.84
C ILE A 100 1.87 -8.01 -11.93
N ALA A 101 1.00 -8.37 -12.86
CA ALA A 101 -0.33 -7.82 -13.00
C ALA A 101 -1.38 -8.84 -12.52
N HIS A 102 -2.53 -8.35 -12.07
CA HIS A 102 -3.63 -9.19 -11.59
C HIS A 102 -4.97 -8.47 -11.82
N TYR A 103 -6.02 -9.23 -12.14
CA TYR A 103 -7.35 -8.72 -12.47
C TYR A 103 -8.39 -9.85 -12.36
N THR A 104 -9.67 -9.51 -12.31
CA THR A 104 -10.78 -10.44 -12.54
C THR A 104 -11.23 -10.39 -13.99
N ASP A 105 -11.62 -11.55 -14.56
CA ASP A 105 -11.98 -11.67 -15.98
C ASP A 105 -12.97 -12.84 -16.15
N GLY A 106 -14.11 -12.59 -16.81
CA GLY A 106 -15.11 -13.61 -17.12
C GLY A 106 -16.47 -13.09 -17.57
N TYR A 107 -17.40 -14.01 -17.87
CA TYR A 107 -18.76 -13.64 -18.31
C TYR A 107 -19.59 -13.09 -17.15
N VAL A 108 -20.38 -12.04 -17.38
CA VAL A 108 -21.33 -11.49 -16.42
C VAL A 108 -22.69 -11.24 -17.08
N GLU A 109 -23.78 -11.52 -16.35
CA GLU A 109 -25.15 -11.16 -16.71
C GLU A 109 -25.61 -10.00 -15.79
N GLY A 110 -25.55 -8.77 -16.31
CA GLY A 110 -25.99 -7.55 -15.63
C GLY A 110 -27.53 -7.41 -15.54
N ILE A 111 -28.00 -6.41 -14.79
CA ILE A 111 -29.43 -6.15 -14.57
C ILE A 111 -29.78 -4.71 -14.99
N ASP A 112 -30.24 -4.57 -16.23
CA ASP A 112 -30.63 -3.27 -16.84
C ASP A 112 -32.02 -2.78 -16.39
N GLU A 113 -32.29 -2.75 -15.08
CA GLU A 113 -33.55 -2.24 -14.52
C GLU A 113 -33.30 -1.11 -13.49
N GLU A 114 -34.12 -0.07 -13.54
CA GLU A 114 -34.05 1.09 -12.65
C GLU A 114 -34.15 0.65 -11.18
N GLY A 115 -33.23 1.11 -10.34
CA GLY A 115 -33.07 0.66 -8.94
C GLY A 115 -32.11 -0.53 -8.74
N TYR A 116 -31.56 -1.15 -9.79
CA TYR A 116 -30.54 -2.22 -9.67
C TYR A 116 -29.11 -1.76 -10.00
N GLY A 117 -28.92 -0.45 -10.17
CA GLY A 117 -27.64 0.16 -10.50
C GLY A 117 -26.53 -0.21 -9.51
N GLY A 118 -25.32 -0.44 -10.03
CA GLY A 118 -24.15 -0.78 -9.22
C GLY A 118 -24.10 -2.21 -8.69
N PHE A 119 -25.09 -3.08 -8.97
CA PHE A 119 -24.93 -4.52 -8.75
C PHE A 119 -23.91 -5.09 -9.75
N PRO A 120 -22.84 -5.80 -9.33
CA PRO A 120 -21.81 -6.34 -10.23
C PRO A 120 -22.25 -7.50 -11.15
N GLY A 121 -23.56 -7.64 -11.40
CA GLY A 121 -24.15 -8.73 -12.18
C GLY A 121 -23.96 -10.13 -11.58
N HIS A 122 -24.59 -11.13 -12.23
CA HIS A 122 -24.33 -12.54 -11.92
C HIS A 122 -23.19 -13.05 -12.80
N GLY A 123 -22.01 -13.24 -12.21
CA GLY A 123 -20.80 -13.60 -12.94
C GLY A 123 -20.40 -15.08 -12.93
N GLU A 124 -19.61 -15.44 -13.95
CA GLU A 124 -18.69 -16.59 -13.98
C GLU A 124 -17.24 -16.06 -14.04
N ARG A 125 -16.88 -15.07 -13.20
CA ARG A 125 -15.54 -14.48 -13.14
C ARG A 125 -14.52 -15.38 -12.43
N ASP A 126 -13.26 -15.30 -12.85
CA ASP A 126 -12.09 -15.89 -12.20
C ASP A 126 -11.00 -14.82 -11.92
N ALA A 127 -10.18 -15.04 -10.89
CA ALA A 127 -8.99 -14.23 -10.61
C ALA A 127 -7.79 -14.69 -11.46
N TYR A 128 -7.12 -13.75 -12.11
CA TYR A 128 -5.94 -14.01 -12.94
C TYR A 128 -4.70 -13.29 -12.41
N GLY A 129 -3.55 -13.98 -12.48
CA GLY A 129 -2.23 -13.40 -12.30
C GLY A 129 -1.43 -13.48 -13.60
N ALA A 130 -0.89 -12.37 -14.07
CA ALA A 130 -0.06 -12.26 -15.27
C ALA A 130 1.36 -11.80 -14.90
N VAL A 131 2.38 -12.48 -15.45
CA VAL A 131 3.79 -12.22 -15.13
C VAL A 131 4.59 -11.87 -16.38
N SER A 132 5.38 -10.80 -16.34
CA SER A 132 6.37 -10.43 -17.35
C SER A 132 7.78 -10.35 -16.74
N LEU A 133 8.76 -10.87 -17.48
CA LEU A 133 10.19 -10.88 -17.12
C LEU A 133 11.05 -10.23 -18.24
N ASP A 134 10.41 -9.42 -19.08
CA ASP A 134 11.01 -8.70 -20.22
C ASP A 134 10.58 -7.22 -20.30
N GLY A 135 10.26 -6.63 -19.14
CA GLY A 135 9.86 -5.22 -19.03
C GLY A 135 8.47 -4.93 -19.59
N GLY A 136 7.58 -5.93 -19.59
CA GLY A 136 6.19 -5.83 -20.05
C GLY A 136 5.97 -6.18 -21.53
N ALA A 137 6.98 -6.71 -22.23
CA ALA A 137 6.87 -6.99 -23.67
C ALA A 137 6.03 -8.23 -23.96
N THR A 138 6.16 -9.27 -23.13
CA THR A 138 5.35 -10.49 -23.15
C THR A 138 4.90 -10.89 -21.74
N TRP A 139 3.71 -11.49 -21.64
CA TRP A 139 3.05 -11.82 -20.38
C TRP A 139 2.63 -13.29 -20.33
N LYS A 140 2.73 -13.89 -19.14
CA LYS A 140 2.27 -15.26 -18.85
C LYS A 140 1.04 -15.20 -17.93
N ARG A 141 -0.15 -15.27 -18.53
CA ARG A 141 -1.44 -15.34 -17.80
C ARG A 141 -1.59 -16.68 -17.08
N THR A 142 -2.07 -16.64 -15.83
CA THR A 142 -2.43 -17.82 -15.03
C THR A 142 -3.77 -17.55 -14.32
N ASN A 143 -4.78 -18.35 -14.62
CA ASN A 143 -6.02 -18.38 -13.82
C ASN A 143 -5.68 -18.98 -12.44
N LEU A 144 -5.88 -18.22 -11.37
CA LEU A 144 -5.50 -18.56 -9.99
C LEU A 144 -6.62 -19.31 -9.28
N SER A 145 -7.85 -18.81 -9.37
CA SER A 145 -9.03 -19.31 -8.66
C SER A 145 -9.61 -20.59 -9.24
N LYS A 146 -9.73 -20.68 -10.57
CA LYS A 146 -10.32 -21.80 -11.34
C LYS A 146 -11.70 -22.20 -10.82
N SER A 147 -12.45 -21.20 -10.36
CA SER A 147 -13.71 -21.31 -9.62
C SER A 147 -14.94 -20.98 -10.46
N ALA A 148 -14.83 -20.16 -11.50
CA ALA A 148 -15.94 -19.70 -12.33
C ALA A 148 -16.97 -20.80 -12.66
N ALA A 149 -16.50 -21.89 -13.29
CA ALA A 149 -17.32 -23.05 -13.67
C ALA A 149 -17.56 -24.09 -12.55
N LEU A 150 -17.11 -23.81 -11.32
CA LEU A 150 -17.36 -24.64 -10.13
C LEU A 150 -18.56 -24.10 -9.34
N SER A 151 -18.98 -24.86 -8.34
CA SER A 151 -20.15 -24.53 -7.54
C SER A 151 -20.12 -25.27 -6.21
N SER A 152 -20.20 -24.51 -5.11
CA SER A 152 -20.41 -25.02 -3.74
C SER A 152 -21.87 -24.89 -3.30
N PHE A 153 -22.62 -23.97 -3.90
CA PHE A 153 -23.99 -23.62 -3.52
C PHE A 153 -25.04 -23.99 -4.59
N LYS A 154 -26.26 -24.30 -4.15
CA LYS A 154 -27.39 -24.58 -5.05
C LYS A 154 -28.68 -23.95 -4.53
N TYR A 155 -29.38 -23.24 -5.41
CA TYR A 155 -30.69 -22.64 -5.13
C TYR A 155 -31.79 -23.29 -5.97
N LYS A 156 -33.06 -22.92 -5.70
CA LYS A 156 -34.21 -23.38 -6.46
C LYS A 156 -34.72 -22.30 -7.41
N ASP A 157 -34.45 -22.46 -8.69
CA ASP A 157 -35.26 -21.83 -9.74
C ASP A 157 -36.57 -22.63 -9.90
N GLY A 158 -37.63 -22.13 -9.25
CA GLY A 158 -39.00 -22.66 -9.28
C GLY A 158 -39.15 -24.09 -8.76
N ARG A 159 -38.82 -25.10 -9.59
CA ARG A 159 -38.83 -26.53 -9.24
C ARG A 159 -37.53 -27.26 -9.55
N LYS A 160 -36.53 -26.57 -10.11
CA LYS A 160 -35.24 -27.10 -10.52
C LYS A 160 -34.20 -26.62 -9.52
N TRP A 161 -33.29 -27.51 -9.11
CA TRP A 161 -32.07 -27.07 -8.43
C TRP A 161 -31.06 -26.59 -9.47
N VAL A 162 -30.55 -25.38 -9.29
CA VAL A 162 -29.54 -24.74 -10.13
C VAL A 162 -28.27 -24.59 -9.29
N ASN A 163 -27.12 -24.73 -9.93
CA ASN A 163 -25.82 -24.45 -9.32
C ASN A 163 -25.60 -22.94 -9.40
N TYR A 164 -25.21 -22.28 -8.31
CA TYR A 164 -24.64 -20.93 -8.42
C TYR A 164 -23.16 -21.07 -8.84
N PRO A 165 -22.65 -20.30 -9.81
CA PRO A 165 -21.25 -20.34 -10.25
C PRO A 165 -20.28 -19.88 -9.16
N GLY A 166 -18.97 -19.95 -9.42
CA GLY A 166 -17.99 -19.60 -8.40
C GLY A 166 -17.73 -18.12 -8.19
N ASP A 167 -18.16 -17.27 -9.13
CA ASP A 167 -18.02 -15.81 -9.22
C ASP A 167 -17.02 -15.14 -8.26
N VAL A 168 -15.90 -14.68 -8.80
CA VAL A 168 -14.91 -13.87 -8.06
C VAL A 168 -15.34 -12.41 -8.04
N GLY A 169 -15.37 -11.82 -6.84
CA GLY A 169 -15.64 -10.40 -6.62
C GLY A 169 -14.35 -9.61 -6.37
N ARG A 170 -14.39 -8.64 -5.44
CA ARG A 170 -13.23 -7.77 -5.15
C ARG A 170 -11.95 -8.52 -4.79
N THR A 171 -10.83 -7.98 -5.25
CA THR A 171 -9.50 -8.60 -5.17
C THR A 171 -8.42 -7.58 -4.80
N PHE A 172 -7.26 -8.05 -4.33
CA PHE A 172 -6.11 -7.21 -3.98
C PHE A 172 -4.78 -7.96 -4.17
N ILE A 173 -3.69 -7.22 -4.34
CA ILE A 173 -2.34 -7.77 -4.50
C ILE A 173 -1.29 -6.95 -3.74
N SER A 174 -0.37 -7.63 -3.06
CA SER A 174 0.83 -7.02 -2.49
C SER A 174 2.06 -7.90 -2.66
N SER A 175 3.23 -7.30 -2.50
CA SER A 175 4.53 -7.91 -2.74
C SER A 175 5.65 -7.11 -2.09
N ASP A 176 6.63 -7.80 -1.53
CA ASP A 176 7.97 -7.26 -1.28
C ASP A 176 9.00 -8.33 -1.68
N GLY A 177 10.28 -7.99 -1.77
CA GLY A 177 11.38 -8.91 -2.05
C GLY A 177 11.14 -9.76 -3.31
N ASN A 178 11.03 -11.08 -3.11
CA ASN A 178 10.75 -12.06 -4.17
C ASN A 178 9.39 -12.77 -4.03
N GLN A 179 8.49 -12.24 -3.19
CA GLN A 179 7.21 -12.87 -2.82
C GLN A 179 6.01 -11.98 -3.18
N VAL A 180 4.89 -12.59 -3.54
CA VAL A 180 3.66 -11.93 -3.97
C VAL A 180 2.45 -12.64 -3.37
N LEU A 181 1.59 -11.93 -2.66
CA LEU A 181 0.32 -12.47 -2.18
C LEU A 181 -0.84 -11.80 -2.93
N VAL A 182 -1.67 -12.62 -3.55
CA VAL A 182 -2.94 -12.23 -4.17
C VAL A 182 -4.08 -12.74 -3.30
N VAL A 183 -5.06 -11.88 -3.01
CA VAL A 183 -6.26 -12.20 -2.22
C VAL A 183 -7.53 -11.83 -3.01
N TRP A 184 -8.57 -12.65 -2.90
CA TRP A 184 -9.88 -12.38 -3.51
C TRP A 184 -11.02 -12.96 -2.68
N VAL A 185 -12.23 -12.41 -2.88
CA VAL A 185 -13.46 -13.03 -2.42
C VAL A 185 -14.13 -13.80 -3.56
N SER A 186 -14.69 -14.97 -3.26
CA SER A 186 -15.34 -15.82 -4.25
C SER A 186 -16.59 -16.49 -3.69
N ARG A 187 -17.67 -16.47 -4.48
CA ARG A 187 -18.93 -17.18 -4.20
C ARG A 187 -18.75 -18.72 -4.22
N TYR A 188 -17.57 -19.22 -4.62
CA TYR A 188 -17.14 -20.61 -4.43
C TYR A 188 -16.47 -20.82 -3.06
N ALA A 189 -17.16 -21.51 -2.15
CA ALA A 189 -16.67 -21.92 -0.83
C ALA A 189 -16.32 -23.43 -0.77
N GLY A 190 -15.82 -24.00 -1.86
CA GLY A 190 -15.49 -25.43 -1.97
C GLY A 190 -13.98 -25.70 -1.98
N GLY A 191 -13.51 -26.64 -1.14
CA GLY A 191 -12.09 -27.02 -1.13
C GLY A 191 -11.18 -25.97 -0.47
N GLY A 192 -10.00 -25.75 -1.06
CA GLY A 192 -9.00 -24.77 -0.61
C GLY A 192 -8.22 -25.12 0.66
N SER A 193 -8.42 -26.31 1.23
CA SER A 193 -7.76 -26.78 2.48
C SER A 193 -7.62 -25.70 3.56
N PRO A 194 -8.71 -25.10 4.06
CA PRO A 194 -8.63 -24.06 5.07
C PRO A 194 -8.07 -24.58 6.40
N ASN A 195 -7.36 -23.72 7.14
CA ASN A 195 -6.71 -24.03 8.43
C ASN A 195 -7.70 -24.69 9.43
N TYR A 196 -8.89 -24.10 9.60
CA TYR A 196 -9.95 -24.64 10.48
C TYR A 196 -10.43 -26.08 10.12
N ALA A 197 -10.14 -26.58 8.91
CA ALA A 197 -10.53 -27.90 8.43
C ALA A 197 -9.39 -28.95 8.46
N MET A 198 -8.23 -28.62 9.04
CA MET A 198 -7.12 -29.57 9.23
C MET A 198 -7.55 -30.83 9.99
N THR A 199 -6.96 -31.97 9.61
CA THR A 199 -7.02 -33.18 10.43
C THR A 199 -6.17 -33.03 11.70
N ALA A 200 -6.44 -33.84 12.72
CA ALA A 200 -5.67 -33.82 13.97
C ALA A 200 -4.18 -34.13 13.76
N ASP A 201 -3.85 -35.00 12.79
CA ASP A 201 -2.46 -35.33 12.44
C ASP A 201 -1.76 -34.13 11.76
N GLU A 202 -2.46 -33.39 10.89
CA GLU A 202 -1.95 -32.15 10.27
C GLU A 202 -1.75 -31.04 11.31
N ARG A 203 -2.75 -30.79 12.17
CA ARG A 203 -2.64 -29.76 13.22
C ARG A 203 -1.48 -30.07 14.16
N LEU A 204 -1.31 -31.33 14.57
CA LEU A 204 -0.17 -31.74 15.40
C LEU A 204 1.17 -31.53 14.67
N ALA A 205 1.26 -31.82 13.38
CA ALA A 205 2.48 -31.61 12.61
C ALA A 205 2.85 -30.12 12.52
N VAL A 206 1.87 -29.25 12.21
CA VAL A 206 2.08 -27.79 12.17
C VAL A 206 2.39 -27.23 13.57
N ALA A 207 1.69 -27.68 14.62
CA ALA A 207 1.95 -27.22 15.99
C ALA A 207 3.36 -27.56 16.47
N ASN A 208 3.89 -28.76 16.18
CA ASN A 208 5.29 -29.08 16.52
C ASN A 208 6.28 -28.14 15.79
N TYR A 209 6.04 -27.83 14.52
CA TYR A 209 6.87 -26.89 13.77
C TYR A 209 6.83 -25.47 14.35
N LEU A 210 5.63 -24.92 14.61
CA LEU A 210 5.47 -23.59 15.19
C LEU A 210 6.08 -23.50 16.60
N PHE A 211 6.05 -24.58 17.38
CA PHE A 211 6.72 -24.66 18.68
C PHE A 211 8.25 -24.71 18.56
N GLU A 212 8.79 -25.44 17.58
CA GLU A 212 10.23 -25.45 17.28
C GLU A 212 10.72 -24.08 16.78
N LYS A 213 9.87 -23.35 16.05
CA LYS A 213 10.09 -21.95 15.62
C LYS A 213 9.96 -20.92 16.75
N GLY A 214 9.16 -21.24 17.79
CA GLY A 214 8.85 -20.34 18.90
C GLY A 214 7.59 -19.47 18.70
N ALA A 215 6.86 -19.66 17.61
CA ALA A 215 5.60 -18.96 17.31
C ALA A 215 4.43 -19.41 18.21
N ILE A 216 4.52 -20.58 18.83
CA ILE A 216 3.60 -21.02 19.91
C ILE A 216 4.39 -21.55 21.12
N THR A 217 3.79 -21.48 22.31
CA THR A 217 4.42 -21.85 23.58
C THR A 217 4.04 -23.22 24.12
N ASP A 218 2.92 -23.81 23.68
CA ASP A 218 2.49 -25.17 24.06
C ASP A 218 1.76 -25.90 22.91
N VAL A 219 2.36 -27.01 22.45
CA VAL A 219 1.78 -27.90 21.43
C VAL A 219 0.51 -28.60 21.93
N ALA A 220 0.41 -28.88 23.24
CA ALA A 220 -0.73 -29.59 23.81
C ALA A 220 -1.99 -28.72 23.78
N ALA A 221 -1.88 -27.45 24.17
CA ALA A 221 -2.95 -26.46 24.08
C ALA A 221 -3.52 -26.39 22.65
N CYS A 222 -2.65 -26.20 21.65
CA CYS A 222 -3.05 -26.14 20.23
C CYS A 222 -3.58 -27.46 19.62
N THR A 223 -3.71 -28.55 20.39
CA THR A 223 -4.10 -29.87 19.85
C THR A 223 -5.07 -30.68 20.71
N ASP A 224 -5.49 -30.19 21.87
CA ASP A 224 -6.46 -30.88 22.74
C ASP A 224 -7.93 -30.58 22.38
N GLY A 225 -8.19 -29.47 21.69
CA GLY A 225 -9.51 -29.02 21.26
C GLY A 225 -10.34 -28.35 22.36
N ASP A 226 -9.72 -27.88 23.44
CA ASP A 226 -10.35 -27.02 24.44
C ASP A 226 -10.23 -25.54 24.03
N LEU A 227 -11.23 -25.09 23.28
CA LEU A 227 -11.31 -23.73 22.74
C LEU A 227 -11.54 -22.63 23.80
N VAL A 228 -11.50 -22.95 25.09
CA VAL A 228 -11.81 -22.01 26.20
C VAL A 228 -10.68 -21.92 27.22
N THR A 229 -10.11 -23.04 27.67
CA THR A 229 -9.12 -23.03 28.78
C THR A 229 -7.66 -23.02 28.35
N THR A 230 -7.39 -23.26 27.06
CA THR A 230 -6.04 -23.37 26.49
C THR A 230 -5.97 -22.75 25.08
N PRO A 231 -6.24 -21.43 24.94
CA PRO A 231 -6.39 -20.80 23.63
C PRO A 231 -5.13 -20.88 22.76
N CYS A 232 -5.32 -21.21 21.48
CA CYS A 232 -4.28 -21.21 20.46
C CYS A 232 -4.74 -20.45 19.20
N PRO A 233 -4.64 -19.10 19.20
CA PRO A 233 -5.19 -18.23 18.15
C PRO A 233 -4.62 -18.43 16.73
N TYR A 234 -3.58 -19.27 16.56
CA TYR A 234 -2.99 -19.57 15.25
C TYR A 234 -3.65 -20.78 14.55
N LEU A 235 -4.07 -21.79 15.32
CA LEU A 235 -4.44 -23.13 14.82
C LEU A 235 -5.86 -23.59 15.17
N GLU A 236 -6.53 -22.90 16.09
CA GLU A 236 -7.80 -23.32 16.65
C GLU A 236 -8.92 -22.28 16.45
N ASP A 237 -10.12 -22.78 16.11
CA ASP A 237 -11.24 -21.99 15.62
C ASP A 237 -12.07 -21.40 16.78
N HIS A 238 -11.48 -20.48 17.55
CA HIS A 238 -12.16 -19.78 18.66
C HIS A 238 -13.26 -18.83 18.17
N PHE A 239 -13.15 -18.35 16.93
CA PHE A 239 -14.01 -17.31 16.34
C PHE A 239 -15.15 -17.87 15.46
N SER A 240 -15.31 -19.20 15.42
CA SER A 240 -16.29 -19.91 14.61
C SER A 240 -16.28 -19.52 13.12
N VAL A 241 -15.07 -19.44 12.56
CA VAL A 241 -14.77 -19.27 11.13
C VAL A 241 -15.33 -20.46 10.33
N SER A 242 -15.29 -21.66 10.89
CA SER A 242 -15.84 -22.86 10.27
C SER A 242 -17.37 -22.86 10.24
N GLY A 243 -17.94 -23.35 9.14
CA GLY A 243 -19.38 -23.36 8.94
C GLY A 243 -19.81 -23.93 7.59
N SER A 244 -21.12 -23.87 7.34
CA SER A 244 -21.70 -24.11 6.01
C SER A 244 -21.93 -22.77 5.32
N GLN A 245 -21.76 -22.73 4.00
CA GLN A 245 -21.96 -21.52 3.20
C GLN A 245 -23.40 -20.99 3.35
N GLY A 246 -23.53 -19.72 3.73
CA GLY A 246 -24.79 -18.97 3.82
C GLY A 246 -25.22 -18.36 2.49
N TYR A 247 -26.34 -17.63 2.53
CA TYR A 247 -26.89 -16.88 1.39
C TYR A 247 -27.94 -15.87 1.88
N SER A 248 -28.09 -14.77 1.16
CA SER A 248 -29.21 -13.84 1.27
C SER A 248 -30.25 -14.15 0.20
N ASP A 249 -31.53 -13.84 0.44
CA ASP A 249 -32.57 -13.83 -0.60
C ASP A 249 -33.04 -12.40 -0.82
N LEU A 250 -32.31 -11.70 -1.69
CA LEU A 250 -32.46 -10.26 -1.90
C LEU A 250 -33.79 -9.91 -2.59
N ALA A 251 -34.58 -10.91 -2.99
CA ALA A 251 -35.97 -10.72 -3.36
C ALA A 251 -36.87 -10.28 -2.18
N ASP A 252 -36.55 -10.71 -0.96
CA ASP A 252 -37.25 -10.28 0.26
C ASP A 252 -36.78 -8.88 0.71
N GLU A 253 -35.57 -8.45 0.30
CA GLU A 253 -34.98 -7.11 0.53
C GLU A 253 -35.30 -6.08 -0.58
N GLY A 254 -36.25 -6.39 -1.49
CA GLY A 254 -36.69 -5.45 -2.53
C GLY A 254 -35.99 -5.57 -3.89
N TYR A 255 -35.02 -6.47 -4.04
CA TYR A 255 -34.24 -6.73 -5.27
C TYR A 255 -34.55 -8.11 -5.92
N PRO A 256 -35.80 -8.41 -6.31
CA PRO A 256 -36.20 -9.73 -6.85
C PRO A 256 -35.54 -10.17 -8.15
N LEU A 257 -34.82 -9.30 -8.87
CA LEU A 257 -34.01 -9.71 -10.03
C LEU A 257 -32.66 -10.31 -9.64
N VAL A 258 -32.09 -9.92 -8.49
CA VAL A 258 -30.86 -10.54 -7.93
C VAL A 258 -31.21 -11.84 -7.21
N GLY A 259 -32.25 -11.80 -6.36
CA GLY A 259 -32.73 -12.98 -5.63
C GLY A 259 -31.66 -13.63 -4.76
N ILE A 260 -31.41 -14.93 -4.97
CA ILE A 260 -30.52 -15.72 -4.12
C ILE A 260 -29.04 -15.45 -4.40
N LEU A 261 -28.36 -14.81 -3.45
CA LEU A 261 -26.93 -14.53 -3.50
C LEU A 261 -26.18 -15.34 -2.40
N PRO A 262 -25.36 -16.35 -2.75
CA PRO A 262 -24.60 -17.12 -1.77
C PRO A 262 -23.48 -16.27 -1.18
N TYR A 263 -23.14 -16.43 0.09
CA TYR A 263 -22.02 -15.70 0.70
C TYR A 263 -20.67 -16.08 0.04
N ALA A 264 -19.74 -15.12 -0.03
CA ALA A 264 -18.39 -15.31 -0.54
C ALA A 264 -17.41 -15.72 0.57
N ALA A 265 -16.41 -16.52 0.20
CA ALA A 265 -15.27 -16.88 1.04
C ALA A 265 -14.02 -16.13 0.62
N VAL A 266 -13.11 -15.86 1.56
CA VAL A 266 -11.76 -15.34 1.26
C VAL A 266 -10.84 -16.44 0.78
N TRP A 267 -10.08 -16.14 -0.28
CA TRP A 267 -9.08 -16.99 -0.88
C TRP A 267 -7.77 -16.23 -1.11
N VAL A 268 -6.65 -16.94 -1.06
CA VAL A 268 -5.32 -16.41 -1.37
C VAL A 268 -4.53 -17.30 -2.32
N SER A 269 -3.59 -16.74 -3.07
CA SER A 269 -2.56 -17.48 -3.82
C SER A 269 -1.19 -16.82 -3.66
N ARG A 270 -0.19 -17.64 -3.34
CA ARG A 270 1.21 -17.24 -3.16
C ARG A 270 1.96 -17.33 -4.49
N GLY A 271 2.68 -16.27 -4.84
CA GLY A 271 3.58 -16.21 -5.99
C GLY A 271 5.02 -16.00 -5.52
N VAL A 272 5.97 -16.75 -6.09
CA VAL A 272 7.40 -16.63 -5.74
C VAL A 272 8.22 -16.57 -7.02
N ILE A 273 9.12 -15.58 -7.13
CA ILE A 273 10.19 -15.55 -8.14
C ILE A 273 11.45 -16.19 -7.55
N LEU A 274 12.06 -17.10 -8.31
CA LEU A 274 13.38 -17.65 -8.02
C LEU A 274 14.45 -17.07 -8.98
N PRO A 275 15.68 -16.88 -8.50
CA PRO A 275 16.81 -16.51 -9.35
C PRO A 275 17.17 -17.67 -10.31
N PRO A 276 18.02 -17.42 -11.33
CA PRO A 276 18.51 -18.47 -12.20
C PRO A 276 19.35 -19.51 -11.43
N SER A 277 19.18 -20.79 -11.73
CA SER A 277 20.01 -21.86 -11.15
C SER A 277 21.49 -21.81 -11.59
N ALA A 278 21.79 -21.18 -12.72
CA ALA A 278 23.14 -20.87 -13.16
C ALA A 278 23.17 -19.64 -14.09
N VAL A 279 24.37 -19.07 -14.29
CA VAL A 279 24.60 -17.98 -15.24
C VAL A 279 24.24 -18.43 -16.66
N GLY A 280 23.31 -17.70 -17.29
CA GLY A 280 22.80 -18.02 -18.63
C GLY A 280 21.62 -18.99 -18.66
N GLU A 281 20.97 -19.23 -17.52
CA GLU A 281 19.69 -19.93 -17.40
C GLU A 281 18.54 -18.94 -17.07
N PRO A 282 17.27 -19.28 -17.36
CA PRO A 282 16.13 -18.43 -17.02
C PRO A 282 15.77 -18.49 -15.53
N SER A 283 15.25 -17.38 -15.00
CA SER A 283 14.52 -17.34 -13.74
C SER A 283 13.15 -18.01 -13.86
N THR A 284 12.60 -18.48 -12.74
CA THR A 284 11.29 -19.16 -12.70
C THR A 284 10.36 -18.50 -11.69
N PHE A 285 9.19 -18.06 -12.16
CA PHE A 285 8.08 -17.63 -11.31
C PHE A 285 7.06 -18.76 -11.15
N VAL A 286 6.60 -19.02 -9.92
CA VAL A 286 5.61 -20.06 -9.61
C VAL A 286 4.47 -19.54 -8.74
N TRP A 287 3.24 -19.87 -9.14
CA TRP A 287 2.03 -19.74 -8.33
C TRP A 287 1.73 -21.03 -7.57
N PHE A 288 1.57 -20.94 -6.26
CA PHE A 288 1.05 -22.00 -5.39
C PHE A 288 -0.45 -22.23 -5.66
N LYS A 289 -0.95 -23.40 -5.30
CA LYS A 289 -2.39 -23.67 -5.29
C LYS A 289 -3.09 -22.67 -4.36
N ALA A 290 -4.29 -22.22 -4.75
CA ALA A 290 -5.09 -21.34 -3.93
C ALA A 290 -5.47 -22.00 -2.59
N GLU A 291 -5.33 -21.23 -1.50
CA GLU A 291 -5.75 -21.58 -0.15
C GLU A 291 -7.02 -20.78 0.19
N ARG A 292 -7.97 -21.40 0.89
CA ARG A 292 -9.18 -20.73 1.37
C ARG A 292 -9.02 -20.40 2.85
N LEU A 293 -9.48 -19.23 3.28
CA LEU A 293 -9.34 -18.77 4.66
C LEU A 293 -10.66 -18.82 5.43
N SER A 294 -11.77 -18.39 4.84
CA SER A 294 -13.09 -18.41 5.49
C SER A 294 -14.08 -19.39 4.87
N SER A 295 -15.14 -19.73 5.62
CA SER A 295 -16.09 -20.78 5.22
C SER A 295 -17.25 -20.30 4.34
N ALA A 296 -17.37 -18.98 4.14
CA ALA A 296 -18.59 -18.32 3.69
C ALA A 296 -19.82 -18.56 4.60
N LYS A 297 -19.61 -18.83 5.91
CA LYS A 297 -20.67 -18.76 6.94
C LYS A 297 -21.23 -17.33 7.06
N ARG A 298 -20.38 -16.35 6.77
CA ARG A 298 -20.61 -14.89 6.68
C ARG A 298 -20.11 -14.43 5.30
N ASP A 299 -20.59 -13.32 4.76
CA ASP A 299 -20.23 -12.84 3.42
C ASP A 299 -18.99 -11.94 3.45
N ALA A 300 -17.88 -12.45 2.91
CA ALA A 300 -16.62 -11.72 2.88
C ALA A 300 -16.58 -10.66 1.76
N ASN A 301 -16.12 -9.45 2.09
CA ASN A 301 -15.90 -8.37 1.14
C ASN A 301 -14.65 -7.54 1.51
N ARG A 302 -14.23 -6.65 0.60
CA ARG A 302 -13.11 -5.70 0.78
C ARG A 302 -11.83 -6.34 1.37
N PRO A 303 -11.26 -7.40 0.74
CA PRO A 303 -9.98 -7.91 1.16
C PRO A 303 -8.85 -6.92 0.82
N GLU A 304 -7.91 -6.75 1.74
CA GLU A 304 -6.65 -6.04 1.54
C GLU A 304 -5.48 -6.89 2.03
N VAL A 305 -4.28 -6.66 1.49
CA VAL A 305 -3.06 -7.37 1.90
C VAL A 305 -1.85 -6.44 1.84
N SER A 306 -0.92 -6.56 2.78
CA SER A 306 0.43 -5.99 2.70
C SER A 306 1.49 -7.05 3.01
N CYS A 307 2.69 -6.85 2.52
CA CYS A 307 3.85 -7.72 2.71
C CYS A 307 5.07 -6.86 3.07
N ALA A 308 5.87 -7.33 4.02
CA ALA A 308 7.14 -6.72 4.41
C ALA A 308 8.24 -7.79 4.38
N LYS A 309 9.29 -7.57 3.59
CA LYS A 309 10.42 -8.51 3.44
C LYS A 309 11.07 -8.80 4.79
N GLY A 310 11.22 -10.09 5.11
CA GLY A 310 11.77 -10.57 6.37
C GLY A 310 10.69 -10.94 7.40
N ALA A 311 9.61 -10.15 7.48
CA ALA A 311 8.50 -10.41 8.38
C ALA A 311 7.48 -11.40 7.79
N GLY A 312 6.86 -11.05 6.66
CA GLY A 312 5.79 -11.87 6.07
C GLY A 312 4.74 -11.05 5.32
N CYS A 313 3.52 -11.57 5.24
CA CYS A 313 2.36 -10.87 4.71
C CYS A 313 1.15 -10.98 5.65
N ALA A 314 0.42 -9.89 5.80
CA ALA A 314 -0.80 -9.79 6.59
C ALA A 314 -1.97 -9.29 5.73
N LEU A 315 -3.19 -9.74 6.03
CA LEU A 315 -4.40 -9.36 5.31
C LEU A 315 -5.57 -9.03 6.25
N THR A 316 -6.47 -8.18 5.78
CA THR A 316 -7.76 -7.88 6.44
C THR A 316 -8.92 -7.94 5.46
N TRP A 317 -10.11 -8.22 5.97
CA TRP A 317 -11.37 -8.14 5.22
C TRP A 317 -12.54 -7.90 6.18
N GLN A 318 -13.71 -7.52 5.66
CA GLN A 318 -14.96 -7.47 6.43
C GLN A 318 -15.78 -8.74 6.15
N GLU A 319 -16.47 -9.30 7.15
CA GLU A 319 -17.48 -10.35 6.94
C GLU A 319 -18.84 -9.98 7.56
N ASP A 320 -19.86 -9.85 6.72
CA ASP A 320 -21.24 -9.56 7.13
C ASP A 320 -22.00 -10.87 7.46
N PRO A 321 -22.70 -10.97 8.60
CA PRO A 321 -23.42 -12.19 8.99
C PRO A 321 -24.68 -12.49 8.15
N LEU A 322 -25.36 -11.47 7.63
CA LEU A 322 -26.61 -11.57 6.87
C LEU A 322 -26.40 -11.40 5.35
N GLY A 323 -25.19 -11.04 4.95
CA GLY A 323 -24.76 -10.94 3.56
C GLY A 323 -24.60 -9.50 3.12
N ILE A 324 -24.06 -9.29 1.91
CA ILE A 324 -23.86 -7.93 1.40
C ILE A 324 -25.17 -7.12 1.38
N ARG A 325 -25.27 -6.15 2.29
CA ARG A 325 -26.40 -5.20 2.36
C ARG A 325 -26.34 -4.24 1.16
N PRO A 326 -27.41 -4.13 0.36
CA PRO A 326 -27.50 -3.09 -0.66
C PRO A 326 -27.56 -1.69 -0.02
N GLY A 327 -27.06 -0.69 -0.73
CA GLY A 327 -27.20 0.74 -0.39
C GLY A 327 -27.93 1.49 -1.49
N GLU A 328 -28.51 2.64 -1.17
CA GLU A 328 -29.48 3.35 -2.04
C GLU A 328 -28.83 4.22 -3.14
N GLY A 329 -27.50 4.37 -3.13
CA GLY A 329 -26.76 4.98 -4.25
C GLY A 329 -26.68 6.50 -4.25
N GLU A 330 -27.17 7.19 -3.22
CA GLU A 330 -27.22 8.67 -3.09
C GLU A 330 -25.85 9.36 -2.89
N GLY A 331 -24.76 8.71 -3.28
CA GLY A 331 -23.41 9.28 -3.23
C GLY A 331 -22.38 8.41 -3.94
N PRO A 332 -21.21 8.97 -4.29
CA PRO A 332 -20.20 8.28 -5.10
C PRO A 332 -19.60 7.09 -4.33
N GLY A 333 -20.12 5.89 -4.55
CA GLY A 333 -19.61 4.63 -3.97
C GLY A 333 -20.64 3.67 -3.35
N GLU A 334 -21.91 3.71 -3.74
CA GLU A 334 -23.01 2.80 -3.33
C GLU A 334 -23.80 2.39 -4.60
N GLY A 335 -24.46 1.22 -4.72
CA GLY A 335 -25.13 0.44 -3.68
C GLY A 335 -24.66 -0.98 -3.38
N TRP A 336 -23.52 -1.48 -3.90
CA TRP A 336 -23.06 -2.86 -3.62
C TRP A 336 -21.58 -2.91 -3.20
N SER A 337 -21.11 -1.84 -2.56
CA SER A 337 -19.68 -1.61 -2.35
C SER A 337 -19.15 -2.14 -1.02
N GLY A 338 -20.01 -2.72 -0.16
CA GLY A 338 -19.70 -3.10 1.22
C GLY A 338 -19.54 -1.92 2.18
N ALA A 339 -20.05 -0.75 1.80
CA ALA A 339 -20.04 0.45 2.63
C ALA A 339 -21.11 0.43 3.73
N VAL A 340 -22.28 -0.09 3.40
CA VAL A 340 -23.39 -0.36 4.30
C VAL A 340 -23.33 -1.87 4.61
N ALA A 341 -23.62 -2.24 5.85
CA ALA A 341 -23.49 -3.61 6.34
C ALA A 341 -24.40 -3.83 7.56
N HIS A 342 -24.76 -5.08 7.83
CA HIS A 342 -25.59 -5.43 8.97
C HIS A 342 -24.82 -5.34 10.29
N HIS A 343 -25.56 -5.21 11.40
CA HIS A 343 -24.99 -5.35 12.74
C HIS A 343 -24.20 -6.65 12.89
N GLU A 344 -23.25 -6.66 13.81
CA GLU A 344 -22.23 -7.68 13.98
C GLU A 344 -21.21 -7.82 12.84
N THR A 345 -21.22 -7.01 11.79
CA THR A 345 -20.17 -7.05 10.74
C THR A 345 -18.80 -6.67 11.33
N ASP A 346 -17.82 -7.58 11.23
CA ASP A 346 -16.49 -7.44 11.83
C ASP A 346 -15.39 -7.30 10.78
N ILE A 347 -14.29 -6.64 11.17
CA ILE A 347 -12.99 -6.72 10.49
C ILE A 347 -12.23 -7.94 11.00
N TRP A 348 -11.75 -8.75 10.06
CA TRP A 348 -10.98 -9.97 10.30
C TRP A 348 -9.52 -9.78 9.91
N TYR A 349 -8.64 -10.57 10.53
CA TYR A 349 -7.19 -10.56 10.32
C TYR A 349 -6.64 -11.99 10.16
N SER A 350 -5.61 -12.13 9.32
CA SER A 350 -4.81 -13.35 9.13
C SER A 350 -3.43 -12.99 8.55
N TYR A 351 -2.41 -13.83 8.78
CA TYR A 351 -1.03 -13.58 8.34
C TYR A 351 -0.28 -14.87 7.97
N ILE A 352 0.91 -14.71 7.40
CA ILE A 352 1.90 -15.76 7.14
C ILE A 352 3.31 -15.17 7.22
N ASP A 353 4.22 -15.91 7.85
CA ASP A 353 5.61 -15.49 8.02
C ASP A 353 6.42 -15.63 6.72
N TRP A 354 7.46 -14.81 6.58
CA TRP A 354 8.28 -14.71 5.37
C TRP A 354 8.96 -16.04 4.97
N GLU A 355 9.47 -16.78 5.95
CA GLU A 355 10.13 -18.07 5.73
C GLU A 355 9.13 -19.17 5.32
N ASP A 356 7.93 -19.13 5.89
CA ASP A 356 6.87 -20.14 5.72
C ASP A 356 6.17 -20.00 4.36
N PHE A 357 6.21 -18.80 3.79
CA PHE A 357 5.53 -18.41 2.55
C PHE A 357 5.82 -19.38 1.40
N ALA A 358 7.09 -19.75 1.21
CA ALA A 358 7.57 -20.53 0.07
C ALA A 358 7.74 -22.04 0.35
N LEU A 359 7.46 -22.53 1.57
CA LEU A 359 7.66 -23.93 1.94
C LEU A 359 6.67 -24.86 1.21
N VAL A 360 7.19 -25.91 0.57
CA VAL A 360 6.40 -26.84 -0.24
C VAL A 360 6.02 -28.12 0.51
N SER A 361 4.74 -28.44 0.47
CA SER A 361 4.15 -29.60 1.13
C SER A 361 4.56 -30.94 0.52
N GLY A 362 4.77 -31.94 1.38
CA GLY A 362 4.88 -33.36 1.02
C GLY A 362 3.55 -34.02 0.61
N GLY A 363 2.42 -33.34 0.80
CA GLY A 363 1.06 -33.76 0.41
C GLY A 363 -0.06 -33.26 1.33
N THR A 364 0.27 -32.93 2.58
CA THR A 364 -0.61 -32.36 3.62
C THR A 364 0.12 -31.26 4.40
N TYR A 365 -0.58 -30.44 5.18
CA TYR A 365 0.10 -29.43 6.02
C TYR A 365 1.01 -30.08 7.08
N GLY A 366 2.05 -29.34 7.49
CA GLY A 366 3.08 -29.82 8.41
C GLY A 366 3.97 -30.94 7.85
N THR A 367 3.90 -31.22 6.55
CA THR A 367 4.77 -32.20 5.88
C THR A 367 5.57 -31.53 4.77
N TYR A 368 6.86 -31.87 4.65
CA TYR A 368 7.78 -31.22 3.72
C TYR A 368 8.10 -32.07 2.49
N TYR A 369 8.15 -31.43 1.32
CA TYR A 369 8.70 -32.05 0.11
C TYR A 369 10.18 -32.35 0.30
N ASN A 370 10.62 -33.58 0.01
CA ASN A 370 12.01 -34.04 0.21
C ASN A 370 12.62 -33.71 1.60
N GLU A 371 11.81 -33.74 2.67
CA GLU A 371 12.21 -33.43 4.05
C GLU A 371 12.52 -31.94 4.34
N THR A 372 12.86 -31.13 3.34
CA THR A 372 13.21 -29.69 3.48
C THR A 372 12.09 -28.72 3.11
N GLY A 373 11.20 -29.10 2.20
CA GLY A 373 10.17 -28.22 1.65
C GLY A 373 10.67 -27.29 0.55
N ASP A 374 11.88 -27.52 0.02
CA ASP A 374 12.52 -26.62 -0.93
C ASP A 374 11.74 -26.49 -2.26
N LEU A 375 11.48 -25.24 -2.65
CA LEU A 375 10.72 -24.89 -3.85
C LEU A 375 11.50 -25.15 -5.15
N ALA A 376 12.82 -24.94 -5.16
CA ALA A 376 13.65 -25.14 -6.34
C ALA A 376 13.76 -26.64 -6.70
N GLU A 377 13.93 -27.51 -5.70
CA GLU A 377 13.85 -28.97 -5.86
C GLU A 377 12.48 -29.40 -6.38
N TRP A 378 11.39 -28.84 -5.83
CA TRP A 378 10.05 -29.16 -6.29
C TRP A 378 9.84 -28.78 -7.76
N ILE A 379 10.30 -27.60 -8.17
CA ILE A 379 10.22 -27.12 -9.56
C ILE A 379 11.04 -28.00 -10.50
N ALA A 380 12.27 -28.38 -10.11
CA ALA A 380 13.12 -29.25 -10.91
C ALA A 380 12.48 -30.64 -11.15
N ALA A 381 11.75 -31.16 -10.16
CA ALA A 381 10.98 -32.39 -10.29
C ALA A 381 9.63 -32.23 -11.00
N ASN A 382 9.00 -31.06 -10.90
CA ASN A 382 7.66 -30.74 -11.40
C ASN A 382 7.69 -29.48 -12.29
N PRO A 383 8.27 -29.53 -13.50
CA PRO A 383 8.39 -28.36 -14.40
C PRO A 383 7.05 -27.82 -14.91
N THR A 384 5.94 -28.49 -14.58
CA THR A 384 4.57 -28.01 -14.81
C THR A 384 3.70 -28.35 -13.60
N GLY A 385 3.02 -27.36 -13.04
CA GLY A 385 2.08 -27.53 -11.94
C GLY A 385 2.10 -26.35 -10.99
N SER A 386 1.40 -26.50 -9.87
CA SER A 386 1.45 -25.56 -8.73
C SER A 386 1.75 -26.35 -7.45
N PRO A 387 2.74 -25.94 -6.64
CA PRO A 387 3.00 -26.54 -5.34
C PRO A 387 1.84 -26.24 -4.37
N GLN A 388 1.80 -26.98 -3.27
CA GLN A 388 0.91 -26.73 -2.14
C GLN A 388 1.76 -26.23 -0.98
N ALA A 389 1.29 -25.23 -0.24
CA ALA A 389 2.01 -24.72 0.92
C ALA A 389 2.14 -25.79 2.02
N ALA A 390 3.30 -25.87 2.66
CA ALA A 390 3.55 -26.77 3.79
C ALA A 390 2.91 -26.24 5.09
N ILE A 391 2.95 -24.93 5.28
CA ILE A 391 2.37 -24.22 6.43
C ILE A 391 1.21 -23.35 5.93
N PRO A 392 -0.01 -23.48 6.47
CA PRO A 392 -1.15 -22.65 6.10
C PRO A 392 -0.99 -21.22 6.64
N MET A 393 -1.75 -20.27 6.10
CA MET A 393 -1.98 -18.98 6.77
C MET A 393 -2.53 -19.21 8.20
N ALA A 394 -2.21 -18.31 9.13
CA ALA A 394 -2.80 -18.29 10.48
C ALA A 394 -4.34 -18.24 10.39
N ILE A 395 -5.03 -18.91 11.32
CA ILE A 395 -6.50 -18.95 11.31
C ILE A 395 -7.08 -17.53 11.46
N PRO A 396 -8.19 -17.19 10.78
CA PRO A 396 -8.79 -15.86 10.91
C PRO A 396 -9.22 -15.53 12.34
N VAL A 397 -8.87 -14.32 12.78
CA VAL A 397 -9.28 -13.74 14.07
C VAL A 397 -10.07 -12.45 13.84
N ARG A 398 -10.95 -12.07 14.79
CA ARG A 398 -11.69 -10.81 14.75
C ARG A 398 -10.88 -9.70 15.41
N VAL A 399 -10.77 -8.55 14.74
CA VAL A 399 -10.10 -7.35 15.29
C VAL A 399 -11.10 -6.46 16.02
N SER A 400 -12.24 -6.17 15.39
CA SER A 400 -13.36 -5.41 15.99
C SER A 400 -14.19 -6.25 16.96
N ASP A 401 -15.01 -5.59 17.79
CA ASP A 401 -15.84 -6.16 18.84
C ASP A 401 -17.35 -6.16 18.52
N ASN A 402 -17.71 -6.24 17.24
CA ASN A 402 -19.10 -6.03 16.81
C ASN A 402 -20.01 -7.25 17.01
N ALA A 403 -19.51 -8.46 17.25
CA ALA A 403 -20.37 -9.61 17.54
C ALA A 403 -20.78 -9.69 19.03
N MET A 404 -22.06 -9.94 19.29
CA MET A 404 -22.62 -10.01 20.64
C MET A 404 -22.04 -11.17 21.47
N CYS A 405 -21.70 -10.93 22.74
CA CYS A 405 -21.34 -11.98 23.70
C CYS A 405 -22.37 -12.12 24.83
N THR A 406 -22.72 -13.37 25.14
CA THR A 406 -23.63 -13.81 26.21
C THR A 406 -23.09 -15.10 26.87
N LEU A 407 -23.61 -15.50 28.03
CA LEU A 407 -23.15 -16.72 28.72
C LEU A 407 -23.65 -18.05 28.13
N ASP A 408 -24.83 -18.06 27.51
CA ASP A 408 -25.54 -19.30 27.15
C ASP A 408 -25.56 -19.59 25.63
N ASP A 409 -25.26 -18.61 24.78
CA ASP A 409 -25.34 -18.73 23.30
C ASP A 409 -24.32 -17.81 22.61
N SER A 410 -23.03 -18.17 22.66
CA SER A 410 -21.94 -17.38 22.05
C SER A 410 -20.79 -18.24 21.54
N ASP A 411 -20.04 -17.67 20.60
CA ASP A 411 -18.82 -18.27 20.04
C ASP A 411 -17.74 -18.42 21.15
N PRO A 412 -16.84 -19.42 21.06
CA PRO A 412 -15.90 -19.75 22.14
C PRO A 412 -15.08 -18.57 22.66
N TYR A 413 -14.61 -17.68 21.77
CA TYR A 413 -13.79 -16.52 22.13
C TYR A 413 -14.40 -15.64 23.23
N CYS A 414 -15.73 -15.51 23.31
CA CYS A 414 -16.42 -14.70 24.32
C CYS A 414 -16.15 -15.17 25.76
N LEU A 415 -15.72 -16.42 25.95
CA LEU A 415 -15.48 -17.06 27.24
C LEU A 415 -14.00 -17.42 27.48
N VAL A 416 -13.11 -17.06 26.55
CA VAL A 416 -11.67 -17.30 26.64
C VAL A 416 -11.01 -16.27 27.57
N ASP A 417 -9.97 -16.74 28.27
CA ASP A 417 -8.98 -15.97 29.01
C ASP A 417 -7.71 -15.89 28.12
N PHE A 418 -7.56 -14.84 27.30
CA PHE A 418 -6.45 -14.73 26.34
C PHE A 418 -5.18 -14.16 26.98
N ASP A 419 -5.29 -13.31 28.01
CA ASP A 419 -4.15 -12.67 28.68
C ASP A 419 -3.62 -13.46 29.91
N GLY A 420 -4.41 -14.42 30.43
CA GLY A 420 -4.08 -15.24 31.59
C GLY A 420 -4.51 -14.63 32.94
N SER A 421 -5.46 -13.69 32.97
CA SER A 421 -5.98 -13.05 34.20
C SER A 421 -6.62 -14.04 35.17
N GLY A 422 -7.16 -15.16 34.66
CA GLY A 422 -8.01 -16.12 35.36
C GLY A 422 -9.51 -15.81 35.27
N ILE A 423 -9.91 -14.89 34.41
CA ILE A 423 -11.27 -14.44 34.09
C ILE A 423 -11.39 -14.39 32.55
N ALA A 424 -12.60 -14.44 31.99
CA ALA A 424 -12.80 -14.36 30.54
C ALA A 424 -12.81 -12.90 30.06
N ASP A 425 -11.91 -12.55 29.13
CA ASP A 425 -11.65 -11.19 28.65
C ASP A 425 -12.93 -10.43 28.30
N TYR A 426 -13.82 -11.07 27.52
CA TYR A 426 -15.03 -10.44 26.99
C TYR A 426 -16.32 -10.79 27.75
N CYS A 427 -16.24 -11.59 28.82
CA CYS A 427 -17.39 -11.93 29.67
C CYS A 427 -17.02 -12.03 31.15
N ALA A 428 -16.25 -11.06 31.63
CA ALA A 428 -15.83 -10.93 33.02
C ALA A 428 -17.00 -10.78 33.99
N SER A 429 -18.10 -10.16 33.53
CA SER A 429 -19.38 -10.13 34.23
C SER A 429 -20.55 -10.05 33.25
N THR A 430 -21.79 -10.06 33.75
CA THR A 430 -22.99 -9.92 32.91
C THR A 430 -23.98 -8.90 33.46
N VAL A 431 -24.71 -8.26 32.55
CA VAL A 431 -25.79 -7.31 32.84
C VAL A 431 -27.05 -7.69 32.06
N SER A 432 -28.21 -7.67 32.72
CA SER A 432 -29.49 -8.03 32.11
C SER A 432 -30.06 -6.86 31.31
N VAL A 433 -29.81 -6.83 30.00
CA VAL A 433 -30.32 -5.82 29.07
C VAL A 433 -31.68 -6.24 28.53
N THR A 434 -32.61 -5.30 28.39
CA THR A 434 -33.92 -5.54 27.76
C THR A 434 -33.91 -4.94 26.36
N LEU A 435 -33.92 -5.80 25.35
CA LEU A 435 -33.97 -5.43 23.94
C LEU A 435 -35.43 -5.44 23.48
N GLU A 436 -35.93 -4.29 23.05
CA GLU A 436 -37.19 -4.21 22.30
C GLU A 436 -36.83 -4.41 20.81
N THR A 437 -37.57 -5.26 20.11
CA THR A 437 -37.43 -5.43 18.65
C THR A 437 -38.69 -4.90 17.96
N PRO A 438 -38.59 -4.24 16.79
CA PRO A 438 -39.75 -3.67 16.10
C PRO A 438 -40.91 -4.66 15.86
N GLU A 439 -40.60 -5.93 15.57
CA GLU A 439 -41.59 -6.99 15.35
C GLU A 439 -42.00 -7.74 16.63
N GLY A 440 -41.21 -7.62 17.69
CA GLY A 440 -41.36 -8.29 18.98
C GLY A 440 -41.06 -9.79 18.97
N PRO A 441 -41.05 -10.44 20.15
CA PRO A 441 -41.26 -9.87 21.47
C PRO A 441 -39.97 -9.28 22.06
N THR A 442 -40.13 -8.29 22.95
CA THR A 442 -39.07 -7.83 23.86
C THR A 442 -38.38 -9.01 24.55
N THR A 443 -37.06 -9.10 24.42
CA THR A 443 -36.21 -10.11 25.06
C THR A 443 -35.37 -9.48 26.17
N THR A 444 -35.17 -10.23 27.27
CA THR A 444 -34.14 -9.88 28.26
C THR A 444 -32.97 -10.83 28.03
N VAL A 445 -31.79 -10.27 27.79
CA VAL A 445 -30.54 -10.99 27.50
C VAL A 445 -29.54 -10.66 28.61
N ASP A 446 -28.91 -11.68 29.19
CA ASP A 446 -27.79 -11.50 30.10
C ASP A 446 -26.52 -11.31 29.26
N MET A 447 -26.24 -10.05 28.95
CA MET A 447 -25.20 -9.57 28.05
C MET A 447 -23.85 -9.52 28.77
N CYS A 448 -22.79 -9.93 28.11
CA CYS A 448 -21.45 -9.90 28.68
C CYS A 448 -20.88 -8.48 28.76
N VAL A 449 -20.12 -8.24 29.83
CA VAL A 449 -19.28 -7.05 30.03
C VAL A 449 -17.84 -7.53 30.11
N ALA A 450 -16.98 -6.98 29.26
CA ALA A 450 -15.56 -7.28 29.18
C ALA A 450 -14.78 -6.76 30.40
N GLU A 451 -13.53 -7.20 30.58
CA GLU A 451 -12.66 -6.76 31.69
C GLU A 451 -12.37 -5.25 31.66
N ASP A 452 -12.29 -4.65 30.48
CA ASP A 452 -12.15 -3.21 30.24
C ASP A 452 -13.48 -2.42 30.37
N GLY A 453 -14.57 -3.11 30.74
CA GLY A 453 -15.88 -2.52 30.96
C GLY A 453 -16.76 -2.36 29.71
N ARG A 454 -16.28 -2.74 28.52
CA ARG A 454 -17.10 -2.71 27.30
C ARG A 454 -18.31 -3.61 27.41
N LEU A 455 -19.45 -3.13 26.91
CA LEU A 455 -20.67 -3.90 26.77
C LEU A 455 -20.68 -4.61 25.42
N MET A 456 -20.60 -5.94 25.42
CA MET A 456 -20.53 -6.77 24.21
C MET A 456 -21.89 -6.94 23.54
N ARG A 457 -22.51 -5.81 23.15
CA ARG A 457 -23.88 -5.71 22.60
C ARG A 457 -23.97 -6.10 21.13
N GLY A 458 -22.95 -5.76 20.34
CA GLY A 458 -22.89 -6.04 18.91
C GLY A 458 -23.91 -5.33 18.02
N ASN A 459 -24.29 -4.10 18.35
CA ASN A 459 -25.21 -3.27 17.54
C ASN A 459 -24.47 -2.35 16.55
N THR A 460 -23.30 -2.77 16.09
CA THR A 460 -22.33 -1.98 15.33
C THR A 460 -21.86 -2.78 14.10
N ALA A 461 -21.33 -2.10 13.08
CA ALA A 461 -20.94 -2.71 11.81
C ALA A 461 -19.70 -2.03 11.22
N SER A 462 -18.61 -2.78 11.04
CA SER A 462 -17.32 -2.27 10.56
C SER A 462 -17.04 -2.59 9.11
N THR A 463 -16.55 -1.58 8.38
CA THR A 463 -16.52 -1.56 6.91
C THR A 463 -15.29 -0.83 6.39
N ARG A 464 -14.86 -1.16 5.15
CA ARG A 464 -13.77 -0.48 4.42
C ARG A 464 -12.46 -0.39 5.21
N ALA A 465 -12.00 -1.53 5.72
CA ALA A 465 -10.67 -1.65 6.33
C ALA A 465 -9.55 -1.19 5.36
N ARG A 466 -8.60 -0.42 5.88
CA ARG A 466 -7.35 0.00 5.25
C ARG A 466 -6.19 -0.40 6.12
N LEU A 467 -5.33 -1.32 5.66
CA LEU A 467 -4.21 -1.82 6.47
C LEU A 467 -2.87 -1.11 6.20
N GLY A 468 -1.90 -1.35 7.06
CA GLY A 468 -0.48 -1.05 6.87
C GLY A 468 0.39 -2.07 7.62
N LEU A 469 1.63 -2.25 7.15
CA LEU A 469 2.56 -3.25 7.68
C LEU A 469 3.99 -2.79 7.46
N HIS A 470 4.77 -2.64 8.54
CA HIS A 470 6.13 -2.11 8.51
C HIS A 470 7.11 -2.95 9.32
N GLY A 471 8.20 -3.38 8.70
CA GLY A 471 9.16 -4.31 9.30
C GLY A 471 9.95 -3.70 10.48
N TYR A 472 10.25 -4.53 11.47
CA TYR A 472 11.23 -4.25 12.52
C TYR A 472 12.03 -5.52 12.85
N SER A 473 13.05 -5.37 13.70
CA SER A 473 13.91 -6.46 14.13
C SER A 473 13.75 -6.69 15.63
N SER A 474 13.39 -7.90 16.04
CA SER A 474 13.31 -8.30 17.45
C SER A 474 14.67 -8.30 18.16
N LEU A 475 15.76 -8.32 17.38
CA LEU A 475 17.13 -8.42 17.85
C LEU A 475 17.78 -7.05 18.17
N GLY A 476 17.19 -5.94 17.69
CA GLY A 476 17.77 -4.61 17.79
C GLY A 476 17.29 -3.64 16.71
N VAL A 477 17.76 -2.39 16.77
CA VAL A 477 17.41 -1.31 15.84
C VAL A 477 17.90 -1.64 14.42
N PHE A 478 16.99 -1.78 13.46
CA PHE A 478 17.32 -2.06 12.06
C PHE A 478 18.09 -0.90 11.42
N ASP A 479 19.18 -1.21 10.70
CA ASP A 479 19.94 -0.27 9.89
C ASP A 479 20.04 -0.78 8.45
N LYS A 480 19.51 0.00 7.49
CA LYS A 480 19.57 -0.28 6.04
C LYS A 480 20.98 -0.47 5.49
N THR A 481 22.00 0.09 6.15
CA THR A 481 23.40 -0.03 5.76
C THR A 481 24.06 -1.31 6.30
N GLN A 482 23.45 -1.93 7.30
CA GLN A 482 23.90 -3.17 7.94
C GLN A 482 22.73 -4.17 8.16
N PRO A 483 21.94 -4.51 7.11
CA PRO A 483 20.68 -5.24 7.27
C PRO A 483 20.84 -6.65 7.85
N ASP A 484 22.03 -7.24 7.75
CA ASP A 484 22.33 -8.58 8.29
C ASP A 484 22.65 -8.59 9.80
N LEU A 485 22.87 -7.43 10.43
CA LEU A 485 23.20 -7.34 11.86
C LEU A 485 21.95 -7.50 12.73
N TYR A 486 20.86 -6.87 12.28
CA TYR A 486 19.55 -6.82 12.93
C TYR A 486 18.47 -7.02 11.86
N PRO A 487 18.36 -8.22 11.26
CA PRO A 487 17.44 -8.48 10.15
C PRO A 487 15.97 -8.34 10.57
N ILE A 488 15.14 -7.83 9.66
CA ILE A 488 13.69 -7.79 9.85
C ILE A 488 13.15 -9.22 9.99
N ASP A 489 12.44 -9.47 11.09
CA ASP A 489 11.88 -10.78 11.46
C ASP A 489 10.40 -10.71 11.91
N SER A 490 9.89 -9.53 12.28
CA SER A 490 8.46 -9.24 12.42
C SER A 490 8.10 -7.85 11.87
N ALA A 491 6.84 -7.47 11.93
CA ALA A 491 6.33 -6.19 11.47
C ALA A 491 5.25 -5.62 12.39
N TRP A 492 5.22 -4.29 12.51
CA TRP A 492 4.11 -3.58 13.11
C TRP A 492 2.98 -3.47 12.10
N PHE A 493 1.83 -3.99 12.49
CA PHE A 493 0.58 -3.91 11.75
C PHE A 493 -0.27 -2.75 12.29
N TYR A 494 -1.06 -2.14 11.41
CA TYR A 494 -2.21 -1.34 11.83
C TYR A 494 -3.34 -1.40 10.79
N VAL A 495 -4.56 -1.07 11.22
CA VAL A 495 -5.73 -0.97 10.34
C VAL A 495 -6.64 0.19 10.75
N LEU A 496 -7.22 0.87 9.76
CA LEU A 496 -8.30 1.83 9.93
C LEU A 496 -9.58 1.32 9.29
N TYR A 497 -10.73 1.56 9.91
CA TYR A 497 -12.04 1.22 9.32
C TYR A 497 -13.13 2.21 9.72
N GLU A 498 -14.24 2.23 8.97
CA GLU A 498 -15.47 2.95 9.35
C GLU A 498 -16.39 2.03 10.15
N GLU A 499 -17.00 2.51 11.23
CA GLU A 499 -17.98 1.76 12.03
C GLU A 499 -19.20 2.63 12.39
N SER A 500 -20.39 2.03 12.37
CA SER A 500 -21.63 2.69 12.83
C SER A 500 -21.64 2.97 14.34
N LYS A 501 -22.40 3.99 14.79
CA LYS A 501 -22.42 4.43 16.20
C LYS A 501 -23.18 3.48 17.14
N GLY A 502 -24.19 2.77 16.63
CA GLY A 502 -24.85 1.63 17.28
C GLY A 502 -25.72 1.95 18.50
N LEU A 503 -26.33 3.13 18.56
CA LEU A 503 -27.11 3.65 19.69
C LEU A 503 -28.61 3.27 19.68
N GLY A 504 -29.22 2.98 18.52
CA GLY A 504 -30.66 2.75 18.35
C GLY A 504 -31.04 1.61 17.41
N ASP A 505 -32.32 1.60 16.99
CA ASP A 505 -32.82 0.78 15.87
C ASP A 505 -32.44 1.47 14.55
N GLU A 506 -31.70 0.76 13.69
CA GLU A 506 -31.37 1.06 12.29
C GLU A 506 -31.13 2.54 11.92
N GLY A 507 -30.07 3.15 12.49
CA GLY A 507 -29.55 4.47 12.11
C GLY A 507 -28.99 4.60 10.66
N GLU A 508 -29.44 3.75 9.74
CA GLU A 508 -29.15 3.77 8.30
C GLU A 508 -30.42 3.82 7.42
N ASP A 509 -31.63 3.85 8.00
CA ASP A 509 -32.91 3.88 7.25
C ASP A 509 -33.08 5.12 6.32
N GLU A 510 -33.96 4.95 5.32
CA GLU A 510 -34.23 5.86 4.18
C GLU A 510 -34.87 7.21 4.60
N ASP A 511 -35.78 7.17 5.57
CA ASP A 511 -36.41 8.36 6.16
C ASP A 511 -35.50 8.94 7.26
N VAL A 512 -35.07 10.20 7.09
CA VAL A 512 -34.51 11.01 8.19
C VAL A 512 -35.46 10.94 9.40
N PRO A 513 -35.02 10.43 10.57
CA PRO A 513 -35.90 10.33 11.74
C PRO A 513 -36.47 11.69 12.16
N GLU A 514 -37.79 11.76 12.39
CA GLU A 514 -38.39 12.94 13.02
C GLU A 514 -37.95 13.07 14.50
N ASP A 515 -37.48 11.98 15.13
CA ASP A 515 -36.94 11.98 16.50
C ASP A 515 -35.44 12.30 16.50
N LEU A 516 -35.07 13.36 17.24
CA LEU A 516 -33.69 13.83 17.31
C LEU A 516 -32.76 12.86 18.07
N ILE A 517 -33.29 11.93 18.87
CA ILE A 517 -32.43 10.91 19.52
C ILE A 517 -31.95 9.85 18.52
N GLU A 518 -32.78 9.49 17.54
CA GLU A 518 -32.44 8.55 16.46
C GLU A 518 -31.46 9.21 15.48
N LYS A 519 -31.63 10.52 15.23
CA LYS A 519 -30.68 11.31 14.43
C LYS A 519 -29.25 11.27 14.95
N VAL A 520 -29.03 11.16 16.26
CA VAL A 520 -27.71 11.16 16.89
C VAL A 520 -26.90 9.90 16.54
N ASP A 521 -27.59 8.78 16.34
CA ASP A 521 -27.00 7.49 15.96
C ASP A 521 -26.54 7.44 14.49
N MET A 522 -27.09 8.29 13.64
CA MET A 522 -26.74 8.25 12.22
C MET A 522 -25.26 8.60 11.97
N GLY A 523 -24.69 7.89 11.01
CA GLY A 523 -23.31 8.04 10.58
C GLY A 523 -22.34 7.10 11.28
N LYS A 524 -21.06 7.44 11.19
CA LYS A 524 -19.95 6.54 11.53
C LYS A 524 -18.79 7.28 12.21
N ASN A 525 -17.97 6.52 12.92
CA ASN A 525 -16.65 6.94 13.38
C ASN A 525 -15.56 6.19 12.59
N VAL A 526 -14.34 6.74 12.60
CA VAL A 526 -13.15 6.05 12.09
C VAL A 526 -12.34 5.52 13.26
N TRP A 527 -12.13 4.21 13.28
CA TRP A 527 -11.35 3.51 14.29
C TRP A 527 -9.96 3.14 13.76
N TYR A 528 -9.00 3.03 14.69
CA TYR A 528 -7.62 2.67 14.45
C TYR A 528 -7.20 1.54 15.40
N HIS A 529 -6.51 0.53 14.88
CA HIS A 529 -5.90 -0.57 15.66
C HIS A 529 -4.44 -0.74 15.26
N THR A 530 -3.58 -1.13 16.20
CA THR A 530 -2.17 -1.45 15.90
C THR A 530 -1.57 -2.47 16.85
N PHE A 531 -0.74 -3.38 16.33
CA PHE A 531 -0.14 -4.50 17.06
C PHE A 531 1.03 -5.14 16.29
N ASP A 532 1.73 -6.08 16.93
CA ASP A 532 2.78 -6.92 16.31
C ASP A 532 2.13 -8.00 15.44
N MET A 533 2.63 -8.22 14.21
CA MET A 533 1.98 -9.05 13.19
C MET A 533 1.66 -10.47 13.68
N ASP A 534 2.51 -11.05 14.51
CA ASP A 534 2.37 -12.40 15.07
C ASP A 534 1.49 -12.48 16.34
N LYS A 535 1.26 -11.34 17.02
CA LYS A 535 0.50 -11.18 18.28
C LYS A 535 -0.68 -10.21 18.07
N PRO A 536 -1.72 -10.60 17.31
CA PRO A 536 -2.82 -9.72 16.98
C PRO A 536 -3.62 -9.25 18.19
N GLU A 537 -4.01 -7.98 18.19
CA GLU A 537 -5.09 -7.49 19.05
C GLU A 537 -6.41 -8.10 18.55
N VAL A 538 -7.15 -8.73 19.46
CA VAL A 538 -8.40 -9.45 19.15
C VAL A 538 -9.59 -8.83 19.89
N VAL A 539 -10.73 -8.75 19.20
CA VAL A 539 -12.03 -8.28 19.72
C VAL A 539 -11.92 -7.03 20.58
N SER A 540 -11.31 -6.01 20.01
CA SER A 540 -11.05 -4.72 20.64
C SER A 540 -11.88 -3.61 19.99
N GLN A 541 -12.07 -2.53 20.73
CA GLN A 541 -12.69 -1.31 20.23
C GLN A 541 -11.72 -0.48 19.37
N GLY A 542 -10.43 -0.51 19.69
CA GLY A 542 -9.42 0.38 19.09
C GLY A 542 -9.54 1.84 19.55
N LEU A 543 -8.91 2.75 18.80
CA LEU A 543 -8.88 4.20 19.05
C LEU A 543 -9.78 4.96 18.05
N VAL A 544 -10.62 5.87 18.54
CA VAL A 544 -11.36 6.82 17.67
C VAL A 544 -10.41 7.88 17.13
N MET A 545 -10.36 8.03 15.80
CA MET A 545 -9.51 8.99 15.11
C MET A 545 -10.13 10.39 14.99
N ASN A 546 -11.43 10.42 14.71
CA ASN A 546 -12.17 11.66 14.50
C ASN A 546 -12.44 12.43 15.81
N GLN A 547 -12.43 13.75 15.72
CA GLN A 547 -12.77 14.62 16.84
C GLN A 547 -14.29 14.57 17.11
N PRO A 548 -14.75 14.73 18.37
CA PRO A 548 -16.14 15.04 18.66
C PRO A 548 -16.62 16.33 17.98
N ALA A 549 -17.92 16.45 17.77
CA ALA A 549 -18.55 17.63 17.16
C ALA A 549 -18.37 18.87 18.04
N VAL A 550 -17.78 19.92 17.48
CA VAL A 550 -17.65 21.24 18.14
C VAL A 550 -18.89 22.05 17.85
N TYR A 551 -19.64 22.48 18.86
CA TYR A 551 -20.84 23.30 18.70
C TYR A 551 -20.56 24.80 18.87
N GLN A 552 -21.40 25.66 18.27
CA GLN A 552 -21.31 27.11 18.44
C GLN A 552 -21.59 27.55 19.90
N ASP A 553 -20.93 28.63 20.34
CA ASP A 553 -20.96 29.15 21.73
C ASP A 553 -22.37 29.45 22.28
N ASP A 554 -23.35 29.73 21.41
CA ASP A 554 -24.75 30.01 21.77
C ASP A 554 -25.71 28.84 21.50
N PHE A 555 -25.19 27.67 21.10
CA PHE A 555 -25.99 26.46 20.93
C PHE A 555 -26.71 26.08 22.23
N SER A 556 -28.04 26.02 22.15
CA SER A 556 -28.90 25.55 23.22
C SER A 556 -29.65 24.30 22.78
N ASN A 557 -29.24 23.15 23.29
CA ASN A 557 -29.95 21.88 23.09
C ASN A 557 -31.47 22.06 23.34
N PRO A 558 -32.32 21.88 22.31
CA PRO A 558 -33.75 22.15 22.42
C PRO A 558 -34.53 21.10 23.23
N GLU A 559 -34.01 19.87 23.36
CA GLU A 559 -34.77 18.72 23.88
C GLU A 559 -34.26 18.16 25.21
N GLY A 560 -33.01 18.43 25.58
CA GLY A 560 -32.50 18.20 26.93
C GLY A 560 -31.67 16.92 27.14
N PHE A 561 -31.31 16.19 26.08
CA PHE A 561 -30.48 14.97 26.14
C PHE A 561 -28.99 15.17 25.75
N LEU A 562 -28.60 16.32 25.18
CA LEU A 562 -27.20 16.76 25.11
C LEU A 562 -26.83 17.66 26.30
N THR A 563 -25.76 17.32 27.02
CA THR A 563 -25.16 18.14 28.09
C THR A 563 -23.80 18.67 27.65
N ALA A 564 -23.52 19.96 27.90
CA ALA A 564 -22.24 20.56 27.53
C ALA A 564 -21.06 19.96 28.34
N CYS A 565 -20.00 19.55 27.64
CA CYS A 565 -18.79 18.92 28.17
C CYS A 565 -17.55 19.84 28.02
N GLY A 566 -17.63 21.04 28.60
CA GLY A 566 -16.62 22.10 28.42
C GLY A 566 -15.28 21.89 29.14
N ASP A 567 -15.11 20.81 29.90
CA ASP A 567 -13.86 20.53 30.65
C ASP A 567 -12.70 20.08 29.73
N LEU A 568 -12.98 19.79 28.45
CA LEU A 568 -12.00 19.35 27.44
C LEU A 568 -11.48 20.48 26.51
N GLY A 569 -11.81 21.74 26.79
CA GLY A 569 -11.27 22.92 26.10
C GLY A 569 -12.04 23.38 24.86
N TYR A 570 -12.90 22.55 24.30
CA TYR A 570 -13.80 22.86 23.18
C TYR A 570 -15.27 22.76 23.62
N ASN A 571 -16.19 23.37 22.87
CA ASN A 571 -17.63 23.33 23.16
C ASN A 571 -18.27 22.01 22.68
N PHE A 572 -17.81 20.90 23.25
CA PHE A 572 -18.36 19.57 23.00
C PHE A 572 -19.64 19.34 23.80
N TYR A 573 -20.48 18.43 23.32
CA TYR A 573 -21.64 17.93 24.05
C TYR A 573 -21.57 16.41 24.22
N GLN A 574 -21.90 15.94 25.41
CA GLN A 574 -22.14 14.53 25.70
C GLN A 574 -23.62 14.19 25.54
N ILE A 575 -23.91 12.96 25.14
CA ILE A 575 -25.26 12.39 25.17
C ILE A 575 -25.50 11.88 26.60
N ASP A 576 -26.49 12.44 27.27
CA ASP A 576 -26.69 12.38 28.73
C ASP A 576 -28.18 12.22 29.07
N PRO A 577 -28.61 11.06 29.60
CA PRO A 577 -27.79 9.86 29.83
C PRO A 577 -27.40 9.15 28.53
N ASP A 578 -26.31 8.37 28.53
CA ASP A 578 -25.97 7.48 27.42
C ASP A 578 -27.15 6.49 27.19
N PRO A 579 -27.70 6.39 25.96
CA PRO A 579 -28.89 5.58 25.68
C PRO A 579 -28.63 4.08 25.83
N VAL A 580 -27.37 3.62 25.72
CA VAL A 580 -27.00 2.21 25.80
C VAL A 580 -26.40 1.88 27.17
N TYR A 581 -25.32 2.55 27.56
CA TYR A 581 -24.59 2.21 28.79
C TYR A 581 -25.37 2.63 30.03
N GLU A 582 -25.76 3.90 30.17
CA GLU A 582 -26.48 4.36 31.37
C GLU A 582 -27.94 3.93 31.36
N THR A 583 -28.63 4.03 30.22
CA THR A 583 -30.08 3.83 30.14
C THR A 583 -30.48 2.35 30.01
N LEU A 584 -29.83 1.57 29.15
CA LEU A 584 -30.15 0.14 28.97
C LEU A 584 -29.37 -0.79 29.91
N ALA A 585 -28.08 -0.53 30.16
CA ALA A 585 -27.23 -1.37 31.01
C ALA A 585 -27.05 -0.86 32.46
N GLY A 586 -27.28 0.42 32.75
CA GLY A 586 -27.03 0.99 34.08
C GLY A 586 -25.54 1.10 34.44
N LEU A 587 -24.67 1.24 33.44
CA LEU A 587 -23.22 1.43 33.55
C LEU A 587 -22.89 2.93 33.39
N GLU A 588 -21.98 3.46 34.24
CA GLU A 588 -21.50 4.84 34.11
C GLU A 588 -20.58 4.97 32.88
N THR A 589 -20.75 6.05 32.09
CA THR A 589 -19.91 6.34 30.93
C THR A 589 -19.94 7.85 30.59
N THR A 590 -19.23 8.23 29.53
CA THR A 590 -19.41 9.52 28.85
C THR A 590 -19.28 9.26 27.36
N LEU A 591 -20.34 9.54 26.60
CA LEU A 591 -20.35 9.46 25.14
C LEU A 591 -20.45 10.87 24.57
N LEU A 592 -19.41 11.32 23.88
CA LEU A 592 -19.41 12.60 23.18
C LEU A 592 -20.06 12.43 21.80
N GLN A 593 -20.86 13.43 21.39
CA GLN A 593 -21.46 13.45 20.07
C GLN A 593 -20.40 13.68 18.98
N SER A 594 -20.49 12.97 17.87
CA SER A 594 -19.57 13.06 16.74
C SER A 594 -20.26 13.33 15.40
N GLU A 595 -19.57 14.06 14.54
CA GLU A 595 -19.84 14.22 13.12
C GLU A 595 -19.66 12.89 12.37
N ILE A 596 -20.15 12.78 11.13
CA ILE A 596 -19.96 11.57 10.33
C ILE A 596 -18.53 11.51 9.77
N ALA A 597 -17.72 10.60 10.30
CA ALA A 597 -16.37 10.29 9.83
C ALA A 597 -16.37 8.99 9.02
N ARG A 598 -15.78 9.02 7.81
CA ARG A 598 -15.85 7.93 6.82
C ARG A 598 -14.67 7.93 5.86
N ARG A 599 -14.51 6.87 5.09
CA ARG A 599 -13.48 6.66 4.05
C ARG A 599 -12.05 6.92 4.55
N PRO A 600 -11.54 6.14 5.53
CA PRO A 600 -10.15 6.26 5.93
C PRO A 600 -9.20 5.95 4.76
N SER A 601 -8.02 6.57 4.82
CA SER A 601 -6.95 6.45 3.83
C SER A 601 -5.59 6.65 4.53
N ASN A 602 -4.66 5.73 4.26
CA ASN A 602 -3.43 5.59 5.04
C ASN A 602 -2.25 6.18 4.29
N LEU A 603 -1.51 7.10 4.91
CA LEU A 603 -0.20 7.54 4.44
C LEU A 603 0.83 7.13 5.50
N SER A 604 1.82 6.32 5.13
CA SER A 604 2.84 5.81 6.04
C SER A 604 4.16 5.55 5.34
N GLN A 605 5.19 5.28 6.13
CA GLN A 605 6.51 4.82 5.71
C GLN A 605 7.11 3.96 6.82
N ASP A 606 8.12 3.15 6.48
CA ASP A 606 8.87 2.42 7.50
C ASP A 606 9.48 3.39 8.53
N TRP A 607 9.57 2.99 9.80
CA TRP A 607 10.02 3.87 10.87
C TRP A 607 11.48 4.33 10.70
N TYR A 608 12.31 3.50 10.05
CA TYR A 608 13.68 3.80 9.64
C TYR A 608 13.79 4.60 8.31
N ASP A 609 12.66 5.02 7.71
CA ASP A 609 12.56 5.96 6.58
C ASP A 609 12.17 7.38 7.02
N ALA A 610 11.73 7.55 8.27
CA ALA A 610 11.28 8.84 8.81
C ALA A 610 12.39 9.90 8.85
N GLY A 611 11.99 11.16 8.67
CA GLY A 611 12.89 12.32 8.70
C GLY A 611 13.16 12.88 10.10
N GLU A 612 13.65 14.11 10.17
CA GLU A 612 14.02 14.78 11.42
C GLU A 612 12.82 14.98 12.36
N THR A 613 11.60 15.06 11.84
CA THR A 613 10.38 15.17 12.66
C THR A 613 9.93 13.85 13.27
N GLY A 614 10.50 12.71 12.85
CA GLY A 614 10.12 11.38 13.31
C GLY A 614 8.71 10.93 12.88
N THR A 615 8.10 11.60 11.90
CA THR A 615 6.76 11.27 11.42
C THR A 615 6.73 9.93 10.68
N VAL A 616 5.87 9.01 11.11
CA VAL A 616 5.76 7.64 10.54
C VAL A 616 4.41 7.33 9.91
N ALA A 617 3.35 8.01 10.35
CA ALA A 617 2.04 7.93 9.68
C ALA A 617 1.31 9.27 9.72
N PHE A 618 0.50 9.49 8.68
CA PHE A 618 -0.38 10.63 8.52
C PHE A 618 -1.74 10.07 8.05
N GLN A 619 -2.59 9.71 9.03
CA GLN A 619 -3.84 9.02 8.76
C GLN A 619 -4.92 10.03 8.39
N THR A 620 -5.68 9.75 7.32
CA THR A 620 -6.67 10.69 6.76
C THR A 620 -8.06 10.05 6.66
N TRP A 621 -9.12 10.86 6.74
CA TRP A 621 -10.50 10.45 6.54
C TRP A 621 -11.38 11.60 6.04
N LYS A 622 -12.59 11.31 5.56
CA LYS A 622 -13.63 12.32 5.29
C LYS A 622 -14.44 12.62 6.55
N GLN A 623 -14.68 13.89 6.88
CA GLN A 623 -15.56 14.29 7.99
C GLN A 623 -16.50 15.42 7.57
N GLY A 624 -17.75 15.41 8.03
CA GLY A 624 -18.71 16.49 7.74
C GLY A 624 -19.93 16.46 8.65
N ILE A 625 -20.61 17.59 8.75
CA ILE A 625 -21.89 17.71 9.47
C ILE A 625 -23.08 17.12 8.71
N ILE A 626 -23.08 17.14 7.38
CA ILE A 626 -24.23 16.68 6.58
C ILE A 626 -24.14 15.17 6.28
N ARG A 627 -25.30 14.51 6.45
CA ARG A 627 -25.53 13.09 6.23
C ARG A 627 -25.37 12.71 4.73
N ARG A 628 -25.33 11.41 4.43
CA ARG A 628 -25.37 10.75 3.08
C ARG A 628 -24.92 11.62 1.88
N GLY A 629 -23.71 11.39 1.36
CA GLY A 629 -23.23 12.08 0.15
C GLY A 629 -22.91 13.60 0.27
N GLY A 630 -23.30 14.24 1.38
CA GLY A 630 -23.16 15.68 1.63
C GLY A 630 -21.73 16.26 1.73
N PRO A 631 -21.64 17.59 1.94
CA PRO A 631 -20.43 18.33 2.25
C PRO A 631 -19.59 17.64 3.31
N ALA A 632 -18.27 17.59 3.07
CA ALA A 632 -17.32 16.97 3.98
C ALA A 632 -15.88 17.19 3.53
N ASP A 633 -15.08 17.62 4.50
CA ASP A 633 -13.65 17.84 4.46
C ASP A 633 -12.83 16.54 4.46
N VAL A 634 -11.54 16.67 4.16
CA VAL A 634 -10.50 15.68 4.49
C VAL A 634 -9.81 16.10 5.79
N MET A 635 -9.97 15.28 6.83
CA MET A 635 -9.33 15.46 8.13
C MET A 635 -8.13 14.53 8.28
N ALA A 636 -7.15 14.91 9.12
CA ALA A 636 -5.95 14.11 9.34
C ALA A 636 -5.39 14.10 10.78
N ARG A 637 -4.64 13.03 11.12
CA ARG A 637 -3.85 12.86 12.36
C ARG A 637 -2.44 12.37 12.02
N ARG A 638 -1.44 12.98 12.67
CA ARG A 638 -0.03 12.61 12.54
C ARG A 638 0.41 11.70 13.69
N PHE A 639 1.26 10.71 13.39
CA PHE A 639 1.93 9.83 14.34
C PHE A 639 3.43 10.07 14.27
N VAL A 640 4.05 10.29 15.43
CA VAL A 640 5.47 10.66 15.56
C VAL A 640 6.18 9.73 16.52
N MET A 641 7.34 9.20 16.12
CA MET A 641 8.10 8.26 16.93
C MET A 641 8.55 8.82 18.28
N PRO A 642 8.56 7.99 19.34
CA PRO A 642 9.12 8.35 20.63
C PRO A 642 10.66 8.25 20.59
N VAL A 643 11.34 9.33 20.21
CA VAL A 643 12.80 9.40 20.23
C VAL A 643 13.29 9.92 21.59
N GLY A 644 13.95 9.05 22.38
CA GLY A 644 14.61 9.46 23.62
C GLY A 644 16.00 10.08 23.40
N GLU A 645 16.43 11.02 24.24
CA GLU A 645 17.83 11.51 24.22
C GLU A 645 18.81 10.36 24.49
N GLU A 646 19.71 10.08 23.55
CA GLU A 646 20.67 8.97 23.65
C GLU A 646 21.86 9.31 24.57
N GLU A 647 21.82 8.83 25.82
CA GLU A 647 22.95 8.93 26.75
C GLU A 647 23.89 7.72 26.62
N CYS A 648 24.97 7.88 25.86
CA CYS A 648 26.02 6.86 25.73
C CYS A 648 27.02 6.86 26.89
N THR A 649 27.07 5.75 27.64
CA THR A 649 28.07 5.47 28.68
C THR A 649 29.06 4.42 28.21
N THR A 650 30.35 4.76 28.15
CA THR A 650 31.41 3.77 27.89
C THR A 650 31.97 3.24 29.20
N GLU A 651 31.61 2.00 29.53
CA GLU A 651 32.31 1.23 30.58
C GLU A 651 33.54 0.55 29.97
N TYR A 652 34.65 0.50 30.70
CA TYR A 652 35.83 -0.23 30.26
C TYR A 652 35.88 -1.59 30.93
N GLN A 653 36.26 -2.64 30.20
CA GLN A 653 36.47 -3.97 30.74
C GLN A 653 37.78 -4.58 30.27
N VAL A 654 38.43 -5.35 31.15
CA VAL A 654 39.57 -6.19 30.78
C VAL A 654 39.06 -7.61 30.58
N CYS A 655 39.14 -8.09 29.35
CA CYS A 655 38.76 -9.45 28.99
C CYS A 655 39.98 -10.37 29.05
N THR A 656 39.86 -11.42 29.87
CA THR A 656 40.89 -12.45 30.00
C THR A 656 40.36 -13.75 29.41
N THR A 657 40.87 -14.11 28.25
CA THR A 657 40.63 -15.40 27.60
C THR A 657 41.58 -16.44 28.19
N VAL A 658 41.02 -17.50 28.76
CA VAL A 658 41.77 -18.70 29.12
C VAL A 658 41.67 -19.67 27.95
N GLU A 659 42.77 -19.84 27.23
CA GLU A 659 42.86 -20.78 26.09
C GLU A 659 42.49 -22.21 26.53
N GLY A 660 41.61 -22.85 25.77
CA GLY A 660 41.21 -24.22 25.99
C GLY A 660 42.36 -25.21 25.79
N GLY A 661 42.43 -26.23 26.65
CA GLY A 661 43.54 -27.19 26.64
C GLY A 661 43.51 -28.11 25.41
N CYS A 662 44.29 -27.78 24.38
CA CYS A 662 44.36 -28.58 23.16
C CYS A 662 45.09 -29.93 23.35
N THR A 663 44.47 -31.02 22.87
CA THR A 663 45.10 -32.35 22.75
C THR A 663 45.31 -32.71 21.28
N THR A 664 46.54 -33.11 20.94
CA THR A 664 46.92 -33.49 19.58
C THR A 664 47.09 -35.00 19.45
N GLU A 665 46.34 -35.63 18.55
CA GLU A 665 46.56 -37.02 18.11
C GLU A 665 46.93 -37.05 16.62
N ASN A 666 47.93 -37.87 16.28
CA ASN A 666 48.44 -37.96 14.91
C ASN A 666 47.57 -38.92 14.08
N VAL A 667 46.85 -38.39 13.09
CA VAL A 667 45.95 -39.14 12.22
C VAL A 667 46.51 -39.15 10.80
N CYS A 668 46.72 -40.34 10.24
CA CYS A 668 47.27 -40.50 8.90
C CYS A 668 46.20 -40.97 7.91
N THR A 669 46.02 -40.20 6.84
CA THR A 669 45.32 -40.61 5.62
C THR A 669 46.33 -40.94 4.52
N THR A 670 45.92 -41.65 3.48
CA THR A 670 46.78 -41.95 2.32
C THR A 670 45.99 -41.79 1.06
N GLU A 671 46.46 -40.93 0.18
CA GLU A 671 45.83 -40.59 -1.08
C GLU A 671 46.82 -40.84 -2.22
N THR A 672 46.35 -41.42 -3.32
CA THR A 672 47.17 -41.67 -4.50
C THR A 672 47.15 -40.43 -5.39
N VAL A 673 48.26 -39.69 -5.45
CA VAL A 673 48.37 -38.45 -6.24
C VAL A 673 49.07 -38.75 -7.55
N CYS A 674 48.39 -38.47 -8.67
CA CYS A 674 48.93 -38.60 -10.02
C CYS A 674 49.35 -37.22 -10.56
N THR A 675 50.53 -37.14 -11.16
CA THR A 675 51.03 -35.95 -11.87
C THR A 675 51.29 -36.28 -13.34
N VAL A 676 50.80 -35.41 -14.23
CA VAL A 676 50.94 -35.54 -15.68
C VAL A 676 51.97 -34.51 -16.16
N GLU A 677 53.10 -34.99 -16.69
CA GLU A 677 54.13 -34.14 -17.30
C GLU A 677 53.98 -34.13 -18.82
N THR A 678 53.75 -32.94 -19.40
CA THR A 678 53.59 -32.74 -20.84
C THR A 678 54.91 -32.25 -21.46
N VAL A 679 55.50 -33.07 -22.34
CA VAL A 679 56.74 -32.71 -23.09
C VAL A 679 56.42 -32.50 -24.56
N CYS A 680 56.68 -31.28 -25.06
CA CYS A 680 56.49 -30.90 -26.45
C CYS A 680 57.81 -30.82 -27.22
N VAL A 681 57.81 -31.28 -28.47
CA VAL A 681 58.96 -31.24 -29.40
C VAL A 681 58.56 -30.53 -30.69
N ASP A 682 59.37 -29.58 -31.15
CA ASP A 682 59.12 -28.84 -32.39
C ASP A 682 59.19 -29.74 -33.63
N ASN A 683 58.15 -29.64 -34.46
CA ASN A 683 58.03 -30.37 -35.72
C ASN A 683 58.89 -29.72 -36.81
N GLN A 684 59.49 -30.52 -37.68
CA GLN A 684 60.39 -30.00 -38.71
C GLN A 684 59.60 -29.30 -39.82
N PRO A 685 60.05 -28.13 -40.33
CA PRO A 685 59.40 -27.48 -41.47
C PRO A 685 59.37 -28.39 -42.71
N ASN A 686 58.20 -28.54 -43.33
CA ASN A 686 58.03 -29.37 -44.51
C ASN A 686 58.64 -28.69 -45.75
N PRO A 687 59.70 -29.25 -46.38
CA PRO A 687 60.35 -28.62 -47.53
C PRO A 687 59.48 -28.60 -48.80
N ASP A 688 58.45 -29.45 -48.88
CA ASP A 688 57.52 -29.51 -50.02
C ASP A 688 56.27 -28.62 -49.83
N TYR A 689 56.18 -27.84 -48.74
CA TYR A 689 55.02 -27.00 -48.44
C TYR A 689 54.80 -25.90 -49.48
N ASN A 690 53.62 -25.88 -50.10
CA ASN A 690 53.22 -24.88 -51.09
C ASN A 690 51.71 -24.64 -51.04
N TYR A 691 51.29 -23.74 -50.16
CA TYR A 691 49.89 -23.45 -49.87
C TYR A 691 49.20 -22.63 -50.97
N THR A 692 48.95 -23.27 -52.12
CA THR A 692 48.03 -22.74 -53.13
C THR A 692 46.61 -23.25 -52.83
N SER A 693 45.74 -22.34 -52.36
CA SER A 693 44.39 -22.67 -51.86
C SER A 693 43.51 -23.48 -52.82
N ARG A 694 43.80 -23.43 -54.13
CA ARG A 694 43.09 -24.17 -55.18
C ARG A 694 43.44 -25.66 -55.25
N VAL A 695 44.64 -26.06 -54.79
CA VAL A 695 45.11 -27.46 -54.80
C VAL A 695 44.68 -28.17 -53.53
N CYS A 696 44.91 -27.55 -52.37
CA CYS A 696 44.60 -28.14 -51.07
C CYS A 696 43.10 -28.28 -50.79
N LYS A 697 42.23 -27.43 -51.38
CA LYS A 697 40.78 -27.66 -51.36
C LYS A 697 40.31 -28.88 -52.17
N ARG A 698 41.14 -29.42 -53.08
CA ARG A 698 40.77 -30.53 -53.98
C ARG A 698 41.39 -31.88 -53.56
N THR A 699 42.54 -31.83 -52.92
CA THR A 699 43.27 -33.00 -52.38
C THR A 699 43.91 -32.58 -51.05
N PRO A 700 43.12 -32.50 -49.96
CA PRO A 700 43.58 -31.93 -48.69
C PRO A 700 44.67 -32.76 -48.00
N THR A 701 44.76 -34.05 -48.28
CA THR A 701 45.76 -34.98 -47.73
C THR A 701 47.08 -35.00 -48.49
N ALA A 702 47.31 -34.08 -49.43
CA ALA A 702 48.57 -34.02 -50.19
C ALA A 702 49.70 -33.43 -49.32
N PRO A 703 50.93 -33.98 -49.35
CA PRO A 703 52.09 -33.51 -48.56
C PRO A 703 52.30 -31.99 -48.56
N GLN A 704 52.22 -31.37 -49.75
CA GLN A 704 52.40 -29.94 -49.98
C GLN A 704 51.39 -29.00 -49.27
N CYS A 705 50.35 -29.55 -48.63
CA CYS A 705 49.30 -28.81 -47.93
C CYS A 705 49.52 -28.66 -46.42
N TYR A 706 50.57 -29.27 -45.88
CA TYR A 706 50.91 -29.27 -44.46
C TYR A 706 52.25 -28.55 -44.22
N ALA A 707 52.29 -27.66 -43.23
CA ALA A 707 53.45 -26.79 -43.00
C ALA A 707 54.64 -27.51 -42.33
N TYR A 708 54.40 -28.61 -41.61
CA TYR A 708 55.40 -29.32 -40.81
C TYR A 708 55.35 -30.83 -41.03
N ILE A 709 56.40 -31.51 -40.58
CA ILE A 709 56.53 -32.97 -40.49
C ILE A 709 56.87 -33.31 -39.04
N ASP A 710 56.10 -34.19 -38.42
CA ASP A 710 56.34 -34.64 -37.05
C ASP A 710 57.56 -35.58 -36.94
N SER A 711 57.91 -35.98 -35.71
CA SER A 711 59.04 -36.88 -35.43
C SER A 711 58.91 -38.28 -36.04
N ASP A 712 57.68 -38.73 -36.32
CA ASP A 712 57.38 -40.03 -36.93
C ASP A 712 57.30 -39.97 -38.46
N GLY A 713 57.38 -38.77 -39.04
CA GLY A 713 57.39 -38.53 -40.48
C GLY A 713 56.03 -38.21 -41.09
N ASN A 714 54.99 -37.92 -40.28
CA ASN A 714 53.67 -37.56 -40.78
C ASN A 714 53.55 -36.05 -41.02
N TYR A 715 52.74 -35.69 -42.01
CA TYR A 715 52.47 -34.31 -42.38
C TYR A 715 51.46 -33.66 -41.44
N THR A 716 51.84 -32.55 -40.81
CA THR A 716 51.01 -31.85 -39.80
C THR A 716 51.05 -30.33 -39.98
N ASN A 717 50.04 -29.64 -39.44
CA ASN A 717 50.01 -28.17 -39.35
C ASN A 717 50.32 -27.67 -37.93
N ALA A 718 50.46 -28.56 -36.95
CA ALA A 718 50.93 -28.21 -35.62
C ALA A 718 52.45 -27.94 -35.67
N PRO A 719 52.94 -26.79 -35.16
CA PRO A 719 54.38 -26.48 -35.16
C PRO A 719 55.18 -27.35 -34.19
N GLN A 720 54.52 -28.05 -33.27
CA GLN A 720 55.11 -28.94 -32.28
C GLN A 720 54.14 -30.08 -31.94
N THR A 721 54.68 -31.21 -31.48
CA THR A 721 53.92 -32.38 -31.03
C THR A 721 54.20 -32.60 -29.55
N CYS A 722 53.14 -32.75 -28.76
CA CYS A 722 53.23 -32.92 -27.30
C CYS A 722 52.84 -34.34 -26.90
N THR A 723 53.52 -34.88 -25.89
CA THR A 723 53.25 -36.17 -25.28
C THR A 723 53.17 -36.03 -23.78
N GLU A 724 52.14 -36.62 -23.19
CA GLU A 724 51.84 -36.57 -21.77
C GLU A 724 52.24 -37.89 -21.11
N THR A 725 52.92 -37.82 -19.96
CA THR A 725 53.28 -38.98 -19.15
C THR A 725 52.74 -38.81 -17.75
N GLU A 726 51.85 -39.71 -17.35
CA GLU A 726 51.26 -39.74 -16.00
C GLU A 726 52.10 -40.63 -15.07
N THR A 727 52.42 -40.10 -13.88
CA THR A 727 53.14 -40.82 -12.83
C THR A 727 52.39 -40.64 -11.51
N CYS A 728 52.03 -41.75 -10.87
CA CYS A 728 51.27 -41.75 -9.61
C CYS A 728 52.12 -42.29 -8.46
N GLU A 729 52.08 -41.61 -7.32
CA GLU A 729 52.69 -42.05 -6.07
C GLU A 729 51.66 -41.99 -4.92
N ASP A 730 51.68 -42.99 -4.04
CA ASP A 730 50.84 -43.00 -2.83
C ASP A 730 51.46 -42.07 -1.78
N VAL A 731 50.76 -40.97 -1.46
CA VAL A 731 51.20 -39.99 -0.47
C VAL A 731 50.42 -40.20 0.82
N THR A 732 51.11 -40.70 1.86
CA THR A 732 50.58 -40.72 3.23
C THR A 732 50.84 -39.37 3.89
N THR A 733 49.81 -38.54 4.02
CA THR A 733 49.81 -37.36 4.88
C THR A 733 49.37 -37.77 6.29
N CYS A 734 50.23 -37.51 7.27
CA CYS A 734 49.90 -37.61 8.68
C CYS A 734 49.75 -36.20 9.23
N GLU A 735 48.55 -35.85 9.65
CA GLU A 735 48.26 -34.55 10.24
C GLU A 735 47.98 -34.71 11.73
N ASP A 736 48.53 -33.77 12.49
CA ASP A 736 48.38 -33.68 13.93
C ASP A 736 47.02 -33.04 14.24
N VAL A 737 45.97 -33.87 14.31
CA VAL A 737 44.61 -33.43 14.59
C VAL A 737 44.54 -32.97 16.03
N THR A 738 44.32 -31.67 16.21
CA THR A 738 44.32 -31.02 17.51
C THR A 738 42.89 -30.63 17.87
N THR A 739 42.32 -31.31 18.86
CA THR A 739 41.03 -30.95 19.46
C THR A 739 41.28 -30.05 20.65
N CYS A 740 40.68 -28.86 20.64
CA CYS A 740 40.74 -27.89 21.73
C CYS A 740 39.36 -27.81 22.41
N GLU A 741 39.34 -27.65 23.72
CA GLU A 741 38.16 -27.14 24.43
C GLU A 741 37.91 -25.67 23.98
N PRO A 742 36.66 -25.18 23.97
CA PRO A 742 36.39 -23.79 23.61
C PRO A 742 37.00 -22.84 24.63
N ASP A 743 37.54 -21.72 24.14
CA ASP A 743 38.16 -20.70 24.97
C ASP A 743 37.14 -20.05 25.92
N VAL A 744 37.52 -19.90 27.20
CA VAL A 744 36.66 -19.28 28.20
C VAL A 744 37.11 -17.85 28.42
N THR A 745 36.44 -16.91 27.77
CA THR A 745 36.63 -15.47 28.00
C THR A 745 35.86 -15.01 29.22
N THR A 746 36.57 -14.34 30.14
CA THR A 746 36.00 -13.72 31.33
C THR A 746 36.39 -12.25 31.38
N CYS A 747 35.40 -11.37 31.28
CA CYS A 747 35.60 -9.93 31.32
C CYS A 747 35.33 -9.37 32.72
N THR A 748 36.16 -8.40 33.13
CA THR A 748 36.03 -7.73 34.44
C THR A 748 36.03 -6.22 34.24
N PRO A 749 35.04 -5.47 34.79
CA PRO A 749 35.00 -4.01 34.68
C PRO A 749 36.23 -3.32 35.29
N VAL A 750 36.66 -2.22 34.69
CA VAL A 750 37.77 -1.36 35.14
C VAL A 750 37.45 0.13 34.91
N ASP A 751 38.03 1.01 35.73
CA ASP A 751 37.74 2.45 35.64
C ASP A 751 38.33 3.15 34.39
N SER A 752 39.34 2.54 33.73
CA SER A 752 39.94 3.03 32.47
C SER A 752 40.89 1.99 31.85
N CYS A 753 41.12 2.07 30.53
CA CYS A 753 42.12 1.25 29.84
C CYS A 753 43.56 1.82 29.83
N GLU A 754 43.88 2.88 30.59
CA GLU A 754 45.22 3.49 30.52
C GLU A 754 46.30 2.57 31.11
N GLY A 755 47.07 1.91 30.24
CA GLY A 755 48.17 1.01 30.61
C GLY A 755 47.77 -0.45 30.87
N LEU A 756 46.58 -0.87 30.44
CA LEU A 756 46.10 -2.26 30.52
C LEU A 756 46.10 -2.91 29.13
N GLU A 757 46.66 -4.11 29.02
CA GLU A 757 46.54 -4.96 27.82
C GLU A 757 45.19 -5.71 27.86
N ASN A 758 44.61 -5.98 26.68
CA ASN A 758 43.29 -6.63 26.51
C ASN A 758 42.13 -5.91 27.22
N CYS A 759 42.19 -4.57 27.22
CA CYS A 759 41.13 -3.70 27.72
C CYS A 759 40.34 -3.09 26.55
N GLU A 760 39.02 -3.19 26.60
CA GLU A 760 38.09 -2.63 25.62
C GLU A 760 37.07 -1.70 26.29
N GLY A 761 36.55 -0.74 25.52
CA GLY A 761 35.43 0.10 25.95
C GLY A 761 34.14 -0.45 25.36
N VAL A 762 33.23 -0.87 26.23
CA VAL A 762 31.85 -1.24 25.86
C VAL A 762 31.00 0.01 26.05
N THR A 763 30.52 0.59 24.95
CA THR A 763 29.58 1.69 25.01
C THR A 763 28.16 1.14 25.07
N THR A 764 27.51 1.33 26.21
CA THR A 764 26.07 1.13 26.37
C THR A 764 25.38 2.48 26.26
N CYS A 765 24.55 2.66 25.24
CA CYS A 765 23.69 3.83 25.12
C CYS A 765 22.33 3.53 25.77
N THR A 766 21.82 4.49 26.53
CA THR A 766 20.50 4.46 27.17
C THR A 766 19.71 5.67 26.69
N GLY A 767 18.58 5.44 26.03
CA GLY A 767 17.92 6.43 25.17
C GLY A 767 18.07 6.04 23.69
N GLY A 768 17.57 6.87 22.77
CA GLY A 768 17.36 6.50 21.36
C GLY A 768 15.97 5.92 21.10
N ILE A 769 15.83 5.23 19.97
CA ILE A 769 14.62 4.46 19.60
C ILE A 769 14.66 3.09 20.29
N ASP A 770 13.59 2.73 21.01
CA ASP A 770 13.41 1.36 21.47
C ASP A 770 12.92 0.50 20.29
N PRO A 771 13.69 -0.51 19.83
CA PRO A 771 13.33 -1.32 18.66
C PRO A 771 12.08 -2.19 18.88
N LEU A 772 11.64 -2.37 20.13
CA LEU A 772 10.44 -3.13 20.49
C LEU A 772 9.24 -2.23 20.85
N ALA A 773 9.42 -0.90 20.88
CA ALA A 773 8.31 0.03 21.02
C ALA A 773 7.67 0.27 19.65
N ASN A 774 6.36 0.01 19.54
CA ASN A 774 5.61 0.23 18.31
C ASN A 774 5.65 1.72 17.89
N PRO A 775 6.25 2.07 16.74
CA PRO A 775 6.28 3.45 16.23
C PRO A 775 4.89 4.03 15.96
N TYR A 776 3.92 3.16 15.66
CA TYR A 776 2.56 3.51 15.26
C TYR A 776 1.56 3.45 16.42
N ASP A 777 2.03 3.21 17.66
CA ASP A 777 1.19 3.09 18.85
C ASP A 777 0.22 4.28 19.04
N TYR A 778 -0.94 3.99 19.66
CA TYR A 778 -1.94 4.99 20.05
C TYR A 778 -1.33 6.20 20.76
N ALA A 779 -0.34 6.00 21.65
CA ALA A 779 0.33 7.05 22.41
C ALA A 779 1.22 7.98 21.56
N ASN A 780 1.61 7.55 20.35
CA ASN A 780 2.44 8.31 19.42
C ASN A 780 1.62 9.21 18.47
N MET A 781 0.28 9.11 18.49
CA MET A 781 -0.58 10.06 17.80
C MET A 781 -0.46 11.45 18.43
N VAL A 782 -0.20 12.46 17.59
CA VAL A 782 -0.07 13.86 18.04
C VAL A 782 -1.43 14.40 18.46
N CYS A 783 -1.64 14.46 19.78
CA CYS A 783 -2.85 15.00 20.39
C CYS A 783 -2.51 16.18 21.31
N LYS A 784 -2.39 17.38 20.73
CA LYS A 784 -2.01 18.61 21.45
C LYS A 784 -2.98 19.74 21.14
N ASN A 785 -3.32 20.52 22.16
CA ASN A 785 -4.01 21.80 21.99
C ASN A 785 -3.05 22.84 21.36
N ALA A 786 -3.59 23.96 20.86
CA ALA A 786 -2.80 25.06 20.30
C ALA A 786 -1.78 25.69 21.28
N ASP A 787 -1.93 25.50 22.60
CA ASP A 787 -0.94 25.92 23.61
C ASP A 787 0.17 24.89 23.89
N GLY A 788 0.17 23.77 23.15
CA GLY A 788 1.10 22.65 23.30
C GLY A 788 0.77 21.68 24.45
N SER A 789 -0.30 21.91 25.21
CA SER A 789 -0.75 20.96 26.24
C SER A 789 -1.36 19.70 25.63
N SER A 790 -1.32 18.58 26.35
CA SER A 790 -1.98 17.33 25.92
C SER A 790 -3.50 17.51 25.87
N ALA A 791 -4.11 17.07 24.77
CA ALA A 791 -5.56 17.03 24.60
C ALA A 791 -6.14 15.61 24.74
N TRP A 792 -5.36 14.68 25.29
CA TRP A 792 -5.82 13.32 25.57
C TRP A 792 -6.83 13.28 26.73
N ALA A 793 -7.99 12.69 26.48
CA ALA A 793 -9.05 12.42 27.44
C ALA A 793 -9.24 10.90 27.65
N PHE A 794 -9.85 10.51 28.78
CA PHE A 794 -10.25 9.13 29.11
C PHE A 794 -9.11 8.06 29.10
N THR A 795 -7.84 8.47 29.14
CA THR A 795 -6.67 7.56 29.10
C THR A 795 -6.42 6.75 30.37
N ASP A 796 -7.32 6.79 31.35
CA ASP A 796 -7.22 6.01 32.60
C ASP A 796 -7.97 4.68 32.52
N GLY A 797 -8.59 4.37 31.38
CA GLY A 797 -9.35 3.14 31.15
C GLY A 797 -10.68 3.08 31.90
N THR A 798 -11.16 4.20 32.48
CA THR A 798 -12.40 4.20 33.26
C THR A 798 -13.67 4.39 32.43
N ASN A 799 -13.55 4.88 31.19
CA ASN A 799 -14.68 5.09 30.30
C ASN A 799 -14.75 4.00 29.21
N PRO A 800 -15.75 3.09 29.26
CA PRO A 800 -15.84 1.95 28.33
C PRO A 800 -16.24 2.34 26.90
N ARG A 801 -16.52 3.63 26.62
CA ARG A 801 -16.71 4.14 25.26
C ARG A 801 -15.40 4.50 24.54
N TYR A 802 -14.29 4.66 25.27
CA TYR A 802 -13.01 5.12 24.74
C TYR A 802 -11.85 4.38 25.42
N VAL A 803 -11.77 3.05 25.23
CA VAL A 803 -10.81 2.18 25.96
C VAL A 803 -9.34 2.56 25.69
N LYS A 804 -9.01 3.04 24.47
CA LYS A 804 -7.68 3.57 24.12
C LYS A 804 -7.51 5.07 24.41
N GLY A 805 -8.45 5.68 25.13
CA GLY A 805 -8.57 7.14 25.27
C GLY A 805 -9.20 7.80 24.04
N LEU A 806 -9.32 9.13 24.11
CA LEU A 806 -9.87 9.97 23.03
C LEU A 806 -9.01 11.22 22.86
N CYS A 807 -8.78 11.62 21.61
CA CYS A 807 -8.11 12.89 21.34
C CYS A 807 -9.11 14.04 21.15
N ALA A 808 -9.09 15.01 22.07
CA ALA A 808 -9.93 16.21 22.02
C ALA A 808 -9.40 17.31 21.09
N ALA A 809 -8.11 17.28 20.72
CA ALA A 809 -7.53 18.29 19.84
C ALA A 809 -8.17 18.29 18.44
N PRO A 810 -8.20 19.43 17.73
CA PRO A 810 -8.56 19.50 16.32
C PRO A 810 -7.77 18.50 15.48
N ALA A 811 -8.44 17.90 14.50
CA ALA A 811 -7.76 17.21 13.41
C ALA A 811 -7.21 18.28 12.43
N LEU A 812 -6.20 17.92 11.64
CA LEU A 812 -5.73 18.81 10.58
C LEU A 812 -6.75 18.80 9.44
N ASN A 813 -7.32 19.96 9.11
CA ASN A 813 -8.26 20.13 8.03
C ASN A 813 -7.52 20.40 6.70
N MET A 814 -7.52 19.38 5.85
CA MET A 814 -6.69 19.33 4.65
C MET A 814 -7.33 20.01 3.43
N SER A 815 -8.66 20.12 3.40
CA SER A 815 -9.47 20.86 2.42
C SER A 815 -10.04 22.17 2.95
N GLY A 816 -9.97 22.40 4.28
CA GLY A 816 -10.43 23.61 4.95
C GLY A 816 -10.03 24.89 4.21
N ASN A 817 -11.05 25.69 3.89
CA ASN A 817 -10.93 26.92 3.13
C ASN A 817 -11.99 27.94 3.61
N THR A 818 -11.84 29.19 3.19
CA THR A 818 -12.78 30.25 3.54
C THR A 818 -13.43 30.81 2.28
N VAL A 819 -14.76 30.71 2.17
CA VAL A 819 -15.53 31.39 1.11
C VAL A 819 -15.48 32.89 1.33
N LEU A 820 -15.04 33.65 0.34
CA LEU A 820 -14.84 35.10 0.46
C LEU A 820 -15.99 35.92 -0.15
N THR A 821 -16.53 35.50 -1.30
CA THR A 821 -17.68 36.16 -1.96
C THR A 821 -18.55 35.18 -2.74
N SER A 822 -19.83 35.51 -2.94
CA SER A 822 -20.79 34.75 -3.73
C SER A 822 -21.83 35.66 -4.39
N GLU A 823 -22.81 35.08 -5.09
CA GLU A 823 -23.93 35.83 -5.66
C GLU A 823 -24.83 36.51 -4.59
N THR A 824 -24.83 36.00 -3.34
CA THR A 824 -25.67 36.49 -2.23
C THR A 824 -24.89 37.09 -1.05
N CYS A 825 -23.61 36.72 -0.86
CA CYS A 825 -22.74 37.24 0.22
C CYS A 825 -21.57 38.08 -0.31
N GLY A 826 -21.08 39.02 0.51
CA GLY A 826 -20.04 39.99 0.13
C GLY A 826 -18.74 39.91 0.94
N ASP A 827 -18.70 39.05 1.95
CA ASP A 827 -17.56 38.74 2.81
C ASP A 827 -17.77 37.38 3.50
N ALA A 828 -16.71 36.78 4.04
CA ALA A 828 -16.78 35.43 4.62
C ALA A 828 -17.83 35.27 5.72
N THR A 829 -17.98 36.26 6.61
CA THR A 829 -19.02 36.22 7.66
C THR A 829 -20.42 36.17 7.07
N THR A 830 -20.73 37.01 6.07
CA THR A 830 -22.03 36.96 5.38
C THR A 830 -22.22 35.72 4.52
N CYS A 831 -21.15 35.01 4.13
CA CYS A 831 -21.26 33.72 3.43
C CYS A 831 -21.60 32.59 4.40
N LEU A 832 -20.96 32.53 5.58
CA LEU A 832 -21.29 31.56 6.63
C LEU A 832 -22.70 31.81 7.21
N GLU A 833 -23.08 33.08 7.45
CA GLU A 833 -24.44 33.45 7.86
C GLU A 833 -25.51 33.14 6.79
N ALA A 834 -25.11 32.94 5.52
CA ALA A 834 -26.00 32.52 4.44
C ALA A 834 -26.17 31.00 4.37
N PHE A 835 -25.38 30.21 5.11
CA PHE A 835 -25.63 28.78 5.23
C PHE A 835 -26.83 28.56 6.17
N PRO A 836 -27.91 27.90 5.71
CA PRO A 836 -29.17 27.89 6.45
C PRO A 836 -29.20 26.79 7.52
N PHE A 837 -28.25 26.78 8.46
CA PHE A 837 -28.14 25.81 9.56
C PHE A 837 -29.49 25.49 10.24
N ASN A 838 -29.72 24.21 10.55
CA ASN A 838 -30.86 23.78 11.37
C ASN A 838 -30.57 24.01 12.87
N ASP A 839 -31.59 23.83 13.72
CA ASP A 839 -31.48 24.01 15.17
C ASP A 839 -30.51 23.00 15.88
N TYR A 840 -29.86 22.08 15.13
CA TYR A 840 -29.09 20.95 15.67
C TYR A 840 -27.71 20.73 15.00
N PHE A 841 -27.37 21.53 13.99
CA PHE A 841 -26.12 21.54 13.21
C PHE A 841 -25.76 20.21 12.50
N ASP A 842 -26.75 19.42 12.07
CA ASP A 842 -26.52 18.02 11.70
C ASP A 842 -27.26 17.50 10.45
N ASP A 843 -28.23 18.25 9.91
CA ASP A 843 -29.13 17.72 8.88
C ASP A 843 -29.94 18.82 8.17
N LEU A 844 -29.75 18.96 6.86
CA LEU A 844 -30.48 19.95 6.09
C LEU A 844 -30.99 19.44 4.75
N ASP A 845 -32.31 19.46 4.59
CA ASP A 845 -32.91 19.43 3.26
C ASP A 845 -32.62 20.77 2.55
N MET A 846 -31.57 20.75 1.74
CA MET A 846 -31.12 21.89 0.92
C MET A 846 -32.05 22.19 -0.27
N THR A 847 -33.24 21.59 -0.35
CA THR A 847 -34.31 21.99 -1.28
C THR A 847 -35.29 23.00 -0.69
N ASP A 848 -35.34 23.14 0.64
CA ASP A 848 -36.34 23.97 1.36
C ASP A 848 -35.86 25.40 1.69
N SER A 849 -34.69 25.80 1.18
CA SER A 849 -34.09 27.14 1.35
C SER A 849 -33.42 27.65 0.06
N ASP A 850 -33.01 28.93 0.04
CA ASP A 850 -32.24 29.55 -1.05
C ASP A 850 -30.73 29.61 -0.66
N PRO A 851 -29.95 28.51 -0.72
CA PRO A 851 -28.50 28.55 -0.46
C PRO A 851 -27.75 29.38 -1.53
N ILE A 852 -26.48 29.68 -1.23
CA ILE A 852 -25.51 30.12 -2.25
C ILE A 852 -25.51 29.07 -3.38
N SER A 853 -25.97 29.45 -4.57
CA SER A 853 -25.92 28.57 -5.75
C SER A 853 -24.62 28.78 -6.53
N LYS A 854 -23.97 29.95 -6.40
CA LYS A 854 -22.64 30.19 -6.96
C LYS A 854 -21.68 30.93 -6.02
N ILE A 855 -20.55 30.29 -5.72
CA ILE A 855 -19.37 30.87 -5.07
C ILE A 855 -18.50 31.57 -6.12
N TYR A 856 -17.93 32.72 -5.77
CA TYR A 856 -17.14 33.56 -6.67
C TYR A 856 -15.65 33.52 -6.34
N THR A 857 -15.30 33.61 -5.06
CA THR A 857 -13.90 33.59 -4.59
C THR A 857 -13.80 32.89 -3.24
N TRP A 858 -12.72 32.16 -3.04
CA TRP A 858 -12.39 31.43 -1.81
C TRP A 858 -10.87 31.38 -1.63
N GLU A 859 -10.37 31.12 -0.42
CA GLU A 859 -8.93 31.07 -0.14
C GLU A 859 -8.61 30.10 1.02
N MET A 860 -7.47 29.41 0.96
CA MET A 860 -6.93 28.60 2.06
C MET A 860 -5.81 29.36 2.79
N TYR A 861 -5.65 29.11 4.08
CA TYR A 861 -4.69 29.82 4.94
C TYR A 861 -3.97 28.86 5.90
N GLY A 862 -2.67 29.07 6.09
CA GLY A 862 -1.88 28.30 7.04
C GLY A 862 -0.43 28.73 7.14
N PRO A 863 0.38 28.02 7.94
CA PRO A 863 1.81 28.30 8.12
C PRO A 863 2.64 27.81 6.92
N GLY A 864 3.60 28.62 6.49
CA GLY A 864 4.70 28.18 5.63
C GLY A 864 5.75 27.37 6.41
N TYR A 865 6.81 26.92 5.73
CA TYR A 865 7.81 26.03 6.29
C TYR A 865 8.53 26.60 7.52
N GLY A 866 8.30 25.98 8.68
CA GLY A 866 8.84 26.43 9.97
C GLY A 866 8.24 27.74 10.50
N GLU A 867 7.05 28.12 10.02
CA GLU A 867 6.26 29.23 10.56
C GLU A 867 5.21 28.73 11.56
N GLU A 868 4.79 29.60 12.47
CA GLU A 868 3.65 29.33 13.37
C GLU A 868 2.33 29.60 12.61
N PRO A 869 1.23 28.85 12.88
CA PRO A 869 -0.07 29.12 12.28
C PRO A 869 -0.51 30.57 12.45
N PRO A 870 -0.96 31.26 11.37
CA PRO A 870 -1.47 32.63 11.47
C PRO A 870 -2.84 32.68 12.16
N ASP A 871 -3.21 33.84 12.73
CA ASP A 871 -4.51 34.09 13.40
C ASP A 871 -5.75 33.78 12.52
N ASN A 872 -5.58 33.63 11.20
CA ASN A 872 -6.62 33.32 10.20
C ASN A 872 -6.37 32.00 9.46
N SER A 873 -5.55 31.10 10.03
CA SER A 873 -5.37 29.74 9.51
C SER A 873 -6.69 28.99 9.48
N ASN A 874 -6.88 28.11 8.48
CA ASN A 874 -8.01 27.17 8.41
C ASN A 874 -7.54 25.70 8.37
N ILE A 875 -6.37 25.43 8.98
CA ILE A 875 -5.74 24.10 9.03
C ILE A 875 -6.23 23.27 10.21
N ASP A 876 -6.95 23.87 11.15
CA ASP A 876 -7.55 23.26 12.33
C ASP A 876 -9.05 23.62 12.47
N ASP A 877 -9.64 24.15 11.41
CA ASP A 877 -11.08 24.46 11.29
C ASP A 877 -11.93 23.19 11.39
N ALA A 878 -13.04 23.27 12.11
CA ALA A 878 -14.06 22.23 12.14
C ALA A 878 -14.79 22.13 10.78
N SER A 879 -15.37 20.97 10.46
CA SER A 879 -15.96 20.68 9.13
C SER A 879 -17.21 21.49 8.74
N TRP A 880 -17.58 22.47 9.57
CA TRP A 880 -18.70 23.37 9.37
C TRP A 880 -18.31 24.86 9.32
N GLU A 881 -17.03 25.22 9.50
CA GLU A 881 -16.52 26.57 9.23
C GLU A 881 -16.67 26.93 7.74
N ASN A 882 -16.49 25.94 6.85
CA ASN A 882 -17.08 25.97 5.51
C ASN A 882 -18.03 24.77 5.30
N PRO A 883 -19.35 24.95 5.37
CA PRO A 883 -20.33 23.87 5.17
C PRO A 883 -20.71 23.65 3.69
N TYR A 884 -20.04 24.30 2.73
CA TYR A 884 -20.40 24.27 1.30
C TYR A 884 -19.57 23.32 0.43
N ASP A 885 -18.35 22.99 0.83
CA ASP A 885 -17.40 22.28 -0.04
C ASP A 885 -17.52 20.75 0.05
N MET A 886 -16.86 20.05 -0.86
CA MET A 886 -16.79 18.59 -0.79
C MET A 886 -15.50 18.05 -1.40
N ALA A 887 -14.73 17.36 -0.57
CA ALA A 887 -13.56 16.60 -0.99
C ALA A 887 -13.88 15.09 -1.18
N LYS A 888 -13.25 14.40 -2.12
CA LYS A 888 -13.34 12.94 -2.31
C LYS A 888 -12.02 12.35 -2.82
N GLY A 889 -11.89 11.03 -2.82
CA GLY A 889 -10.73 10.34 -3.41
C GLY A 889 -9.38 10.64 -2.74
N HIS A 890 -9.36 11.03 -1.47
CA HIS A 890 -8.14 11.52 -0.81
C HIS A 890 -7.10 10.42 -0.57
N ARG A 891 -5.85 10.67 -0.98
CA ARG A 891 -4.76 9.69 -1.06
C ARG A 891 -3.40 10.38 -0.98
N GLY A 892 -2.34 9.64 -0.67
CA GLY A 892 -1.00 10.23 -0.62
C GLY A 892 0.09 9.27 -0.15
N PHE A 893 1.29 9.80 0.13
CA PHE A 893 2.41 9.03 0.69
C PHE A 893 3.32 9.88 1.58
N LEU A 894 4.20 9.20 2.33
CA LEU A 894 5.31 9.81 3.08
C LEU A 894 6.66 9.45 2.44
N ALA A 895 7.61 10.39 2.49
CA ALA A 895 9.01 10.17 2.13
C ALA A 895 9.94 11.05 2.99
N GLY A 896 10.44 10.49 4.10
CA GLY A 896 11.13 11.27 5.13
C GLY A 896 10.14 12.22 5.80
N ASP A 897 10.46 13.52 5.85
CA ASP A 897 9.53 14.54 6.30
C ASP A 897 8.60 15.06 5.18
N MET A 898 8.71 14.55 3.95
CA MET A 898 7.79 14.96 2.88
C MET A 898 6.45 14.23 3.00
N VAL A 899 5.36 15.00 3.06
CA VAL A 899 3.98 14.52 2.93
C VAL A 899 3.44 15.02 1.60
N MET A 900 2.90 14.13 0.78
CA MET A 900 2.08 14.49 -0.38
C MET A 900 0.68 13.96 -0.16
N LEU A 901 -0.31 14.86 -0.16
CA LEU A 901 -1.72 14.53 -0.13
C LEU A 901 -2.40 15.08 -1.38
N LEU A 902 -3.22 14.26 -2.02
CA LEU A 902 -4.06 14.64 -3.15
C LEU A 902 -5.52 14.30 -2.87
N TYR A 903 -6.44 15.10 -3.39
CA TYR A 903 -7.88 14.88 -3.25
C TYR A 903 -8.64 15.59 -4.38
N ALA A 904 -9.77 15.03 -4.79
CA ALA A 904 -10.67 15.69 -5.74
C ALA A 904 -11.64 16.58 -4.94
N TRP A 905 -11.79 17.86 -5.29
CA TRP A 905 -12.54 18.84 -4.50
C TRP A 905 -13.36 19.83 -5.34
N THR A 906 -14.46 20.31 -4.77
CA THR A 906 -15.31 21.42 -5.26
C THR A 906 -15.55 22.42 -4.11
N PRO A 907 -15.57 23.74 -4.37
CA PRO A 907 -15.99 24.73 -3.39
C PRO A 907 -17.50 24.70 -3.09
N ASN A 908 -18.32 24.10 -3.97
CA ASN A 908 -19.78 24.18 -3.93
C ASN A 908 -20.44 22.84 -4.26
N TRP A 909 -20.54 21.99 -3.24
CA TRP A 909 -21.26 20.72 -3.32
C TRP A 909 -22.70 20.87 -3.84
N LYS A 910 -23.41 21.95 -3.49
CA LYS A 910 -24.82 22.08 -3.84
C LYS A 910 -25.01 22.24 -5.35
N ASP A 911 -24.20 23.05 -6.01
CA ASP A 911 -24.28 23.24 -7.46
C ASP A 911 -23.67 22.04 -8.22
N LEU A 912 -22.71 21.33 -7.62
CA LEU A 912 -22.28 20.01 -8.10
C LEU A 912 -23.45 19.00 -8.13
N THR A 913 -24.32 18.93 -7.10
CA THR A 913 -25.48 18.02 -7.14
C THR A 913 -26.47 18.34 -8.27
N GLY A 914 -26.53 19.59 -8.74
CA GLY A 914 -27.30 19.97 -9.93
C GLY A 914 -26.63 19.68 -11.27
N GLY A 915 -25.40 19.13 -11.27
CA GLY A 915 -24.57 19.01 -12.46
C GLY A 915 -24.17 20.37 -13.05
N HIS A 916 -23.95 21.37 -12.19
CA HIS A 916 -23.67 22.77 -12.57
C HIS A 916 -22.28 23.27 -12.14
N ASP A 917 -21.65 22.61 -11.16
CA ASP A 917 -20.22 22.77 -10.79
C ASP A 917 -19.42 21.47 -11.03
N ILE A 918 -18.10 21.52 -10.91
CA ILE A 918 -17.15 20.42 -11.15
C ILE A 918 -16.29 20.09 -9.95
N VAL A 919 -15.75 18.87 -9.94
CA VAL A 919 -14.69 18.46 -9.01
C VAL A 919 -13.35 18.49 -9.77
N ASN A 920 -12.41 19.29 -9.28
CA ASN A 920 -11.03 19.33 -9.77
C ASN A 920 -10.10 18.52 -8.83
N LEU A 921 -8.94 18.08 -9.31
CA LEU A 921 -7.91 17.44 -8.51
C LEU A 921 -7.01 18.49 -7.86
N TYR A 922 -6.84 18.38 -6.54
CA TYR A 922 -5.99 19.24 -5.73
C TYR A 922 -4.85 18.44 -5.10
N ILE A 923 -3.70 19.09 -4.93
CA ILE A 923 -2.53 18.52 -4.23
C ILE A 923 -2.03 19.52 -3.17
N ARG A 924 -1.70 19.01 -1.98
CA ARG A 924 -1.10 19.76 -0.87
C ARG A 924 0.14 19.03 -0.37
N ARG A 925 1.18 19.78 0.01
CA ARG A 925 2.51 19.24 0.34
C ARG A 925 3.07 19.83 1.62
N SER A 926 3.77 19.00 2.37
CA SER A 926 4.51 19.37 3.58
C SER A 926 5.94 18.82 3.50
N PHE A 927 6.86 19.48 4.19
CA PHE A 927 8.29 19.14 4.25
C PHE A 927 8.81 18.97 5.69
N ASP A 928 7.91 18.97 6.67
CA ASP A 928 8.14 18.79 8.11
C ASP A 928 7.17 17.75 8.72
N GLY A 929 6.83 16.73 7.94
CA GLY A 929 5.96 15.63 8.36
C GLY A 929 4.49 16.01 8.52
N GLY A 930 4.06 17.17 8.04
CA GLY A 930 2.68 17.65 8.16
C GLY A 930 2.46 18.60 9.34
N GLU A 931 3.49 19.34 9.78
CA GLU A 931 3.34 20.47 10.72
C GLU A 931 2.94 21.75 9.96
N THR A 932 3.53 21.99 8.78
CA THR A 932 3.26 23.13 7.91
C THR A 932 3.09 22.71 6.45
N TRP A 933 2.54 23.60 5.60
CA TRP A 933 2.16 23.28 4.22
C TRP A 933 2.70 24.33 3.25
N SER A 934 3.57 23.96 2.32
CA SER A 934 4.40 24.92 1.59
C SER A 934 4.93 24.39 0.26
N THR A 935 5.45 25.31 -0.57
CA THR A 935 6.36 24.97 -1.68
C THR A 935 7.69 24.42 -1.15
N LEU A 936 8.52 23.81 -2.01
CA LEU A 936 9.82 23.26 -1.60
C LEU A 936 10.66 24.33 -0.85
N PRO A 937 11.08 24.07 0.40
CA PRO A 937 11.89 25.03 1.15
C PRO A 937 13.22 25.33 0.45
N SER A 938 13.73 26.55 0.67
CA SER A 938 15.04 26.98 0.14
C SER A 938 16.23 26.10 0.56
N SER A 939 16.04 25.25 1.57
CA SER A 939 16.98 24.21 2.01
C SER A 939 16.23 23.08 2.72
N PHE A 940 15.85 22.04 1.98
CA PHE A 940 15.24 20.81 2.51
C PHE A 940 16.23 19.65 2.41
N THR A 941 16.54 18.96 3.51
CA THR A 941 17.46 17.79 3.49
C THR A 941 16.67 16.52 3.74
N HIS A 942 16.62 15.65 2.74
CA HIS A 942 15.93 14.37 2.83
C HIS A 942 16.82 13.30 3.50
N THR A 943 16.23 12.18 3.94
CA THR A 943 16.90 11.07 4.66
C THR A 943 17.99 10.34 3.87
N ASN A 944 18.12 10.62 2.56
CA ASN A 944 19.26 10.21 1.73
C ASN A 944 20.51 11.11 1.90
N GLY A 945 20.44 12.15 2.75
CA GLY A 945 21.51 13.12 2.99
C GLY A 945 21.68 14.15 1.87
N ILE A 946 20.76 14.22 0.90
CA ILE A 946 20.76 15.21 -0.17
C ILE A 946 19.96 16.43 0.27
N THR A 947 20.58 17.61 0.19
CA THR A 947 19.89 18.90 0.37
C THR A 947 19.40 19.41 -0.99
N TYR A 948 18.09 19.57 -1.09
CA TYR A 948 17.36 20.21 -2.18
C TYR A 948 17.14 21.70 -1.83
N SER A 949 16.97 22.53 -2.84
CA SER A 949 16.73 23.97 -2.68
C SER A 949 15.64 24.40 -3.64
N GLY A 950 14.44 24.67 -3.12
CA GLY A 950 13.37 25.26 -3.92
C GLY A 950 13.68 26.71 -4.30
N ASP A 951 13.11 27.12 -5.42
CA ASP A 951 13.05 28.50 -5.90
C ASP A 951 11.63 29.10 -5.87
N GLY A 952 10.62 28.27 -5.58
CA GLY A 952 9.22 28.64 -5.42
C GLY A 952 8.39 28.34 -6.67
N ALA A 953 7.08 28.22 -6.51
CA ALA A 953 6.17 27.82 -7.58
C ALA A 953 5.16 28.92 -7.92
N THR A 954 4.64 28.92 -9.15
CA THR A 954 3.41 29.66 -9.48
C THR A 954 2.27 28.67 -9.68
N THR A 955 1.14 28.89 -9.03
CA THR A 955 -0.09 28.10 -9.21
C THR A 955 -1.22 29.00 -9.67
N CYS A 956 -2.23 28.43 -10.35
CA CYS A 956 -3.37 29.16 -10.87
C CYS A 956 -4.68 28.48 -10.46
N GLU A 957 -5.66 29.28 -10.04
CA GLU A 957 -7.00 28.81 -9.68
C GLU A 957 -8.06 29.50 -10.54
N TRP A 958 -9.16 28.82 -10.85
CA TRP A 958 -10.26 29.43 -11.61
C TRP A 958 -11.31 30.00 -10.66
N MET A 959 -11.53 31.32 -10.75
CA MET A 959 -12.42 32.07 -9.88
C MET A 959 -13.29 33.04 -10.67
N ASP A 960 -14.40 33.48 -10.07
CA ASP A 960 -15.37 34.38 -10.70
C ASP A 960 -15.61 35.68 -9.90
N PRO A 961 -14.60 36.57 -9.76
CA PRO A 961 -14.73 37.82 -8.99
C PRO A 961 -15.56 38.92 -9.68
N GLU A 962 -15.88 38.81 -10.98
CA GLU A 962 -16.61 39.85 -11.75
C GLU A 962 -17.87 39.35 -12.50
N GLY A 963 -18.30 38.10 -12.31
CA GLY A 963 -19.33 37.44 -13.12
C GLY A 963 -18.80 36.86 -14.45
N VAL A 964 -17.48 36.68 -14.55
CA VAL A 964 -16.73 35.97 -15.59
C VAL A 964 -15.63 35.14 -14.91
N GLU A 965 -15.64 33.83 -15.18
CA GLU A 965 -14.60 32.89 -14.74
C GLU A 965 -13.25 33.25 -15.37
N THR A 966 -12.21 33.39 -14.54
CA THR A 966 -10.86 33.85 -14.93
C THR A 966 -9.79 33.18 -14.06
N PRO A 967 -8.55 33.01 -14.58
CA PRO A 967 -7.48 32.40 -13.81
C PRO A 967 -6.83 33.42 -12.87
N PHE A 968 -6.78 33.10 -11.59
CA PHE A 968 -6.06 33.82 -10.55
C PHE A 968 -4.75 33.08 -10.24
N CYS A 969 -3.62 33.62 -10.73
CA CYS A 969 -2.31 33.01 -10.54
C CYS A 969 -1.50 33.68 -9.42
N THR A 970 -1.01 32.88 -8.47
CA THR A 970 -0.20 33.30 -7.33
C THR A 970 1.20 32.72 -7.46
N THR A 971 2.23 33.57 -7.33
CA THR A 971 3.63 33.13 -7.25
C THR A 971 4.09 33.12 -5.80
N TYR A 972 4.41 31.94 -5.30
CA TYR A 972 4.95 31.68 -3.97
C TYR A 972 6.48 31.64 -4.01
N THR A 973 7.12 32.08 -2.93
CA THR A 973 8.56 31.91 -2.72
C THR A 973 8.86 30.58 -2.01
N ALA A 974 10.09 30.08 -2.16
CA ALA A 974 10.49 28.77 -1.62
C ALA A 974 10.26 28.62 -0.09
N GLY A 975 9.37 27.71 0.30
CA GLY A 975 8.94 27.48 1.68
C GLY A 975 7.79 28.39 2.16
N GLU A 976 7.27 29.27 1.32
CA GLU A 976 6.04 30.03 1.60
C GLU A 976 4.82 29.09 1.61
N PHE A 977 3.80 29.44 2.39
CA PHE A 977 2.55 28.69 2.45
C PHE A 977 1.92 28.53 1.06
N GLU A 978 1.67 27.29 0.64
CA GLU A 978 1.03 26.98 -0.63
C GLU A 978 -0.43 26.55 -0.36
N GLN A 979 -1.39 27.29 -0.91
CA GLN A 979 -2.78 26.82 -1.02
C GLN A 979 -2.79 25.51 -1.83
N ALA A 980 -3.68 24.57 -1.50
CA ALA A 980 -3.80 23.34 -2.27
C ALA A 980 -3.96 23.64 -3.77
N ARG A 981 -3.10 23.02 -4.58
CA ARG A 981 -2.93 23.35 -6.00
C ARG A 981 -3.92 22.56 -6.84
N ASN A 982 -4.82 23.24 -7.55
CA ASN A 982 -5.63 22.63 -8.62
C ASN A 982 -4.70 22.19 -9.77
N VAL A 983 -4.56 20.88 -9.97
CA VAL A 983 -3.68 20.28 -11.00
C VAL A 983 -4.44 19.75 -12.21
N SER A 984 -5.76 19.53 -12.15
CA SER A 984 -6.53 19.08 -13.32
C SER A 984 -7.01 20.22 -14.21
N GLN A 985 -7.21 21.44 -13.66
CA GLN A 985 -7.58 22.65 -14.40
C GLN A 985 -8.79 22.46 -15.34
N LEU A 986 -9.75 21.61 -14.95
CA LEU A 986 -10.99 21.40 -15.69
C LEU A 986 -11.87 22.65 -15.56
N LEU A 987 -12.67 22.89 -16.60
CA LEU A 987 -13.54 24.05 -16.74
C LEU A 987 -14.95 23.67 -17.21
N GLY A 988 -15.92 24.51 -16.87
CA GLY A 988 -17.33 24.28 -17.17
C GLY A 988 -17.98 23.26 -16.22
N ALA A 989 -19.03 22.58 -16.67
CA ALA A 989 -19.89 21.75 -15.81
C ALA A 989 -20.07 20.29 -16.31
N GLN A 990 -19.30 19.84 -17.31
CA GLN A 990 -19.56 18.59 -18.03
C GLN A 990 -18.65 17.42 -17.65
N VAL A 991 -17.39 17.71 -17.31
CA VAL A 991 -16.37 16.70 -17.01
C VAL A 991 -15.82 16.98 -15.61
N THR A 992 -15.71 15.93 -14.80
CA THR A 992 -15.35 16.00 -13.38
C THR A 992 -14.28 14.96 -13.07
N VAL A 993 -13.45 15.18 -12.04
CA VAL A 993 -12.53 14.14 -11.56
C VAL A 993 -13.31 13.07 -10.78
N ILE A 994 -13.14 11.80 -11.15
CA ILE A 994 -13.70 10.65 -10.41
C ILE A 994 -12.75 10.25 -9.29
N ASP A 995 -11.65 9.59 -9.66
CA ASP A 995 -10.74 8.93 -8.73
C ASP A 995 -9.26 9.15 -9.11
N PRO A 996 -8.45 9.78 -8.23
CA PRO A 996 -7.06 10.09 -8.52
C PRO A 996 -6.09 9.08 -7.89
N ARG A 997 -5.00 8.74 -8.59
CA ARG A 997 -4.02 7.70 -8.27
C ARG A 997 -2.61 8.31 -8.22
N TYR A 998 -1.70 7.65 -7.53
CA TYR A 998 -0.31 8.09 -7.40
C TYR A 998 0.67 6.90 -7.43
N GLY A 999 1.92 7.17 -7.83
CA GLY A 999 3.01 6.19 -7.91
C GLY A 999 4.32 6.82 -7.42
N PRO A 1000 4.66 6.69 -6.12
CA PRO A 1000 5.91 7.22 -5.58
C PRO A 1000 7.10 6.36 -6.00
N THR A 1001 8.31 6.94 -6.07
CA THR A 1001 9.51 6.18 -6.42
C THR A 1001 9.83 5.09 -5.40
N THR A 1002 10.14 3.89 -5.90
CA THR A 1002 10.45 2.71 -5.07
C THR A 1002 11.86 2.78 -4.45
N ARG A 1003 12.12 1.89 -3.48
CA ARG A 1003 13.42 1.81 -2.77
C ARG A 1003 14.57 1.49 -3.73
N THR A 1004 15.76 2.00 -3.40
CA THR A 1004 17.02 1.71 -4.13
C THR A 1004 17.29 0.21 -4.19
N ILE A 1005 17.69 -0.28 -5.37
CA ILE A 1005 18.10 -1.67 -5.61
C ILE A 1005 19.63 -1.70 -5.71
N ASN A 1006 20.29 -2.41 -4.80
CA ASN A 1006 21.75 -2.53 -4.75
C ASN A 1006 22.19 -3.92 -4.25
N ASP A 1007 23.50 -4.20 -4.27
CA ASP A 1007 24.05 -5.50 -3.87
C ASP A 1007 23.62 -5.91 -2.45
N LEU A 1008 23.66 -4.98 -1.48
CA LEU A 1008 23.24 -5.25 -0.09
C LEU A 1008 21.76 -5.64 0.00
N TRP A 1009 20.91 -4.97 -0.79
CA TRP A 1009 19.48 -5.24 -0.84
C TRP A 1009 19.16 -6.62 -1.44
N VAL A 1010 19.91 -7.07 -2.45
CA VAL A 1010 19.70 -8.40 -3.06
C VAL A 1010 20.44 -9.53 -2.34
N SER A 1011 21.49 -9.24 -1.56
CA SER A 1011 22.23 -10.23 -0.78
C SER A 1011 21.64 -10.51 0.61
N SER A 1012 20.94 -9.54 1.20
CA SER A 1012 20.29 -9.69 2.52
C SER A 1012 18.86 -10.22 2.36
N LEU A 1013 18.51 -11.29 3.11
CA LEU A 1013 17.16 -11.85 3.24
C LEU A 1013 16.45 -12.27 1.92
N LEU A 1014 17.19 -12.44 0.82
CA LEU A 1014 16.69 -13.03 -0.43
C LEU A 1014 17.50 -14.27 -0.84
N PRO A 1015 16.93 -15.21 -1.62
CA PRO A 1015 17.67 -16.35 -2.14
C PRO A 1015 18.91 -15.95 -2.95
N GLU A 1016 20.01 -16.67 -2.75
CA GLU A 1016 21.26 -16.46 -3.51
C GLU A 1016 21.02 -16.60 -5.02
N GLY A 1017 21.54 -15.65 -5.80
CA GLY A 1017 21.48 -15.66 -7.27
C GLY A 1017 20.73 -14.49 -7.91
N PHE A 1018 20.02 -13.67 -7.13
CA PHE A 1018 19.58 -12.35 -7.61
C PHE A 1018 20.78 -11.41 -7.81
N VAL A 1019 20.61 -10.41 -8.68
CA VAL A 1019 21.65 -9.43 -9.02
C VAL A 1019 21.15 -8.00 -8.85
N ALA A 1020 22.06 -7.07 -8.62
CA ALA A 1020 21.82 -5.64 -8.77
C ALA A 1020 22.71 -5.12 -9.93
N PRO A 1021 22.15 -4.87 -11.13
CA PRO A 1021 22.94 -4.48 -12.31
C PRO A 1021 23.49 -3.05 -12.21
N ALA A 1022 22.98 -2.24 -11.27
CA ALA A 1022 23.33 -0.83 -11.10
C ALA A 1022 23.05 0.01 -12.35
N TYR A 1023 21.85 -0.16 -12.92
CA TYR A 1023 21.30 0.79 -13.90
C TYR A 1023 21.16 2.17 -13.25
N LEU A 1024 21.16 3.23 -14.06
CA LEU A 1024 21.06 4.62 -13.57
C LEU A 1024 19.84 4.85 -12.67
N ASP A 1025 18.76 4.15 -13.00
CA ASP A 1025 17.44 4.18 -12.41
C ASP A 1025 17.28 3.25 -11.17
N ASP A 1026 18.33 2.51 -10.78
CA ASP A 1026 18.30 1.65 -9.59
C ASP A 1026 18.43 2.45 -8.27
N THR A 1027 18.83 3.73 -8.33
CA THR A 1027 18.96 4.61 -7.15
C THR A 1027 17.69 5.43 -6.98
N ARG A 1028 17.08 5.41 -5.78
CA ARG A 1028 15.86 6.16 -5.48
C ARG A 1028 16.07 7.67 -5.61
N ASP A 1029 15.29 8.33 -6.45
CA ASP A 1029 15.08 9.78 -6.39
C ASP A 1029 13.71 10.07 -5.75
N PRO A 1030 13.67 10.50 -4.47
CA PRO A 1030 12.43 10.76 -3.75
C PRO A 1030 11.78 12.09 -4.17
N SER A 1031 12.48 12.96 -4.92
CA SER A 1031 11.92 14.24 -5.40
C SER A 1031 10.94 14.08 -6.57
N ARG A 1032 10.70 12.84 -7.01
CA ARG A 1032 9.86 12.48 -8.16
C ARG A 1032 8.74 11.56 -7.72
N TYR A 1033 7.56 11.72 -8.33
CA TYR A 1033 6.45 10.78 -8.23
C TYR A 1033 5.52 10.96 -9.42
N PHE A 1034 4.65 9.99 -9.66
CA PHE A 1034 3.64 10.06 -10.70
C PHE A 1034 2.26 10.28 -10.12
N ILE A 1035 1.45 11.08 -10.81
CA ILE A 1035 0.02 11.25 -10.58
C ILE A 1035 -0.72 10.74 -11.80
N VAL A 1036 -1.84 10.05 -11.60
CA VAL A 1036 -2.83 9.77 -12.64
C VAL A 1036 -4.20 10.17 -12.13
N TYR A 1037 -5.10 10.70 -12.95
CA TYR A 1037 -6.48 10.92 -12.54
C TYR A 1037 -7.48 10.53 -13.61
N GLU A 1038 -8.60 9.99 -13.15
CA GLU A 1038 -9.72 9.59 -13.98
C GLU A 1038 -10.73 10.73 -14.12
N THR A 1039 -11.19 10.98 -15.33
CA THR A 1039 -12.27 11.93 -15.63
C THR A 1039 -13.58 11.21 -15.88
N GLY A 1040 -14.71 11.90 -15.67
CA GLY A 1040 -16.04 11.33 -15.86
C GLY A 1040 -17.11 12.36 -16.23
N LEU A 1041 -18.25 11.86 -16.71
CA LEU A 1041 -19.41 12.71 -17.05
C LEU A 1041 -20.16 13.20 -15.80
N ASN A 1042 -20.18 14.51 -15.60
CA ASN A 1042 -20.79 15.15 -14.43
C ASN A 1042 -22.33 14.99 -14.37
N SER A 1043 -23.00 14.80 -15.52
CA SER A 1043 -24.45 14.64 -15.62
C SER A 1043 -25.01 13.34 -15.02
N ALA A 1044 -24.15 12.47 -14.47
CA ALA A 1044 -24.51 11.23 -13.82
C ALA A 1044 -24.64 11.36 -12.29
N TYR A 1045 -24.40 12.54 -11.69
CA TYR A 1045 -24.45 12.73 -10.24
C TYR A 1045 -25.83 12.44 -9.61
N ASP A 1046 -26.92 12.65 -10.38
CA ASP A 1046 -28.30 12.27 -10.02
C ASP A 1046 -28.58 10.75 -10.09
N ALA A 1047 -27.63 9.94 -10.59
CA ALA A 1047 -27.81 8.53 -10.95
C ALA A 1047 -26.69 7.59 -10.46
N GLY A 1048 -25.71 8.09 -9.70
CA GLY A 1048 -24.66 7.30 -9.06
C GLY A 1048 -23.24 7.82 -9.34
N GLU A 1049 -22.30 6.90 -9.55
CA GLU A 1049 -20.92 7.24 -9.93
C GLU A 1049 -20.86 7.68 -11.41
N ALA A 1050 -20.02 8.67 -11.70
CA ALA A 1050 -19.89 9.19 -13.05
C ALA A 1050 -19.27 8.14 -13.99
N THR A 1051 -19.80 8.01 -15.21
CA THR A 1051 -19.22 7.13 -16.23
C THR A 1051 -17.78 7.55 -16.50
N PRO A 1052 -16.79 6.63 -16.38
CA PRO A 1052 -15.39 6.90 -16.69
C PRO A 1052 -15.19 7.37 -18.14
N LEU A 1053 -14.24 8.27 -18.35
CA LEU A 1053 -13.85 8.81 -19.65
C LEU A 1053 -12.36 8.57 -19.88
N ASP A 1054 -11.52 9.58 -19.69
CA ASP A 1054 -10.07 9.51 -19.94
C ASP A 1054 -9.28 9.46 -18.62
N LEU A 1055 -8.16 8.72 -18.61
CA LEU A 1055 -7.11 8.75 -17.60
C LEU A 1055 -5.99 9.72 -18.03
N PHE A 1056 -5.65 10.68 -17.18
CA PHE A 1056 -4.54 11.62 -17.42
C PHE A 1056 -3.36 11.32 -16.50
N TYR A 1057 -2.12 11.40 -16.97
CA TYR A 1057 -0.91 11.24 -16.15
C TYR A 1057 0.04 12.44 -16.22
N GLY A 1058 0.80 12.65 -15.15
CA GLY A 1058 1.88 13.63 -15.06
C GLY A 1058 2.97 13.18 -14.08
N ARG A 1059 4.22 13.58 -14.33
CA ARG A 1059 5.35 13.34 -13.41
C ARG A 1059 5.65 14.61 -12.61
N ALA A 1060 5.51 14.53 -11.29
CA ALA A 1060 6.04 15.53 -10.39
C ALA A 1060 7.57 15.53 -10.41
N VAL A 1061 8.17 16.71 -10.48
CA VAL A 1061 9.60 16.94 -10.28
C VAL A 1061 9.80 18.03 -9.22
N ASP A 1062 11.02 18.13 -8.67
CA ASP A 1062 11.36 19.05 -7.59
C ASP A 1062 10.32 19.01 -6.45
N TRP A 1063 9.99 17.79 -6.03
CA TRP A 1063 8.99 17.46 -5.00
C TRP A 1063 7.55 17.91 -5.33
N GLY A 1064 7.23 18.08 -6.61
CA GLY A 1064 5.92 18.54 -7.09
C GLY A 1064 5.77 20.05 -7.13
N ASP A 1065 6.87 20.81 -7.10
CA ASP A 1065 6.82 22.24 -7.44
C ASP A 1065 6.41 22.41 -8.92
N ASP A 1066 6.79 21.46 -9.79
CA ASP A 1066 6.36 21.35 -11.19
C ASP A 1066 5.80 19.94 -11.53
N TYR A 1067 4.88 19.86 -12.49
CA TYR A 1067 4.39 18.60 -13.10
C TYR A 1067 4.61 18.62 -14.61
N LEU A 1068 5.21 17.56 -15.14
CA LEU A 1068 5.69 17.47 -16.53
C LEU A 1068 5.17 16.22 -17.25
N VAL A 1069 4.99 16.34 -18.56
CA VAL A 1069 4.81 15.23 -19.52
C VAL A 1069 5.79 15.39 -20.69
N TRP A 1070 5.64 14.61 -21.75
CA TRP A 1070 6.43 14.76 -22.97
C TRP A 1070 6.02 15.97 -23.81
N GLN A 1071 7.00 16.59 -24.49
CA GLN A 1071 6.75 17.68 -25.43
C GLN A 1071 7.38 17.44 -26.80
N ASP A 1072 6.60 17.69 -27.85
CA ASP A 1072 7.00 17.63 -29.27
C ASP A 1072 8.00 18.74 -29.68
N THR A 1073 8.14 19.81 -28.88
CA THR A 1073 8.91 21.01 -29.24
C THR A 1073 9.94 21.45 -28.20
N ALA A 1074 11.14 21.77 -28.70
CA ALA A 1074 12.33 22.14 -27.94
C ALA A 1074 12.31 23.54 -27.26
N ASP A 1075 11.15 24.09 -26.88
CA ASP A 1075 11.10 25.42 -26.25
C ASP A 1075 11.24 25.35 -24.73
N THR A 1076 12.50 25.22 -24.28
CA THR A 1076 12.89 25.26 -22.86
C THR A 1076 12.69 26.62 -22.19
N SER A 1077 11.73 27.44 -22.65
CA SER A 1077 11.36 28.73 -22.04
C SER A 1077 9.87 28.88 -21.73
N ALA A 1078 9.05 27.85 -22.00
CA ALA A 1078 7.65 27.78 -21.59
C ALA A 1078 7.26 26.34 -21.25
N CYS A 1079 6.78 26.11 -20.03
CA CYS A 1079 5.85 25.01 -19.76
C CYS A 1079 4.55 25.30 -20.53
N LEU A 1080 3.89 24.27 -21.04
CA LEU A 1080 2.59 24.38 -21.70
C LEU A 1080 1.52 24.10 -20.64
N PRO A 1081 0.79 25.11 -20.14
CA PRO A 1081 -0.23 24.87 -19.11
C PRO A 1081 -1.31 23.93 -19.65
N SER A 1082 -1.83 23.02 -18.82
CA SER A 1082 -2.87 22.05 -19.20
C SER A 1082 -4.18 22.68 -19.73
N ALA A 1083 -4.39 23.98 -19.51
CA ALA A 1083 -5.53 24.76 -19.99
C ALA A 1083 -5.40 25.20 -21.47
N ASP A 1084 -5.14 24.26 -22.40
CA ASP A 1084 -5.07 24.54 -23.85
C ASP A 1084 -6.48 24.67 -24.46
N THR A 1085 -7.19 25.73 -24.08
CA THR A 1085 -8.43 26.19 -24.74
C THR A 1085 -8.13 27.36 -25.67
N GLU A 1086 -8.99 27.64 -26.66
CA GLU A 1086 -8.71 28.60 -27.75
C GLU A 1086 -8.58 30.10 -27.33
N ASP A 1087 -8.48 30.41 -26.03
CA ASP A 1087 -8.54 31.75 -25.45
C ASP A 1087 -7.19 32.31 -24.92
N GLU A 1088 -7.06 33.63 -24.99
CA GLU A 1088 -5.81 34.40 -24.94
C GLU A 1088 -5.27 34.66 -23.50
N TYR A 1089 -5.27 33.65 -22.62
CA TYR A 1089 -4.86 33.76 -21.20
C TYR A 1089 -3.34 33.61 -20.97
N ASP A 1090 -2.77 34.40 -20.06
CA ASP A 1090 -1.31 34.54 -19.83
C ASP A 1090 -0.86 33.80 -18.54
N LEU A 1091 -0.82 32.46 -18.57
CA LEU A 1091 -0.46 31.59 -17.44
C LEU A 1091 1.07 31.44 -17.25
N LEU A 1092 1.81 32.55 -17.32
CA LEU A 1092 3.28 32.53 -17.28
C LEU A 1092 3.84 31.97 -15.97
N GLY A 1093 4.64 30.91 -16.09
CA GLY A 1093 5.32 30.26 -14.96
C GLY A 1093 4.52 29.16 -14.27
N PHE A 1094 3.33 28.82 -14.76
CA PHE A 1094 2.56 27.67 -14.29
C PHE A 1094 2.99 26.39 -15.04
N CYS A 1095 3.67 25.48 -14.35
CA CYS A 1095 4.19 24.22 -14.90
C CYS A 1095 3.40 23.04 -14.37
N ASN A 1096 2.33 22.70 -15.09
CA ASN A 1096 1.36 21.71 -14.66
C ASN A 1096 0.78 20.97 -15.87
N GLU A 1097 1.52 19.99 -16.35
CA GLU A 1097 1.23 19.23 -17.57
C GLU A 1097 0.69 17.84 -17.27
N PHE A 1098 -0.34 17.42 -18.03
CA PHE A 1098 -1.03 16.14 -17.90
C PHE A 1098 -1.51 15.63 -19.26
N ASP A 1099 -1.21 14.37 -19.58
CA ASP A 1099 -1.45 13.75 -20.90
C ASP A 1099 -2.27 12.46 -20.81
N ALA A 1100 -2.93 12.06 -21.90
CA ALA A 1100 -3.76 10.85 -21.93
C ALA A 1100 -2.95 9.55 -21.77
N LEU A 1101 -3.23 8.79 -20.71
CA LEU A 1101 -2.52 7.56 -20.35
C LEU A 1101 -2.81 6.40 -21.31
N GLU A 1102 -3.93 6.43 -22.02
CA GLU A 1102 -4.28 5.48 -23.08
C GLU A 1102 -3.50 5.72 -24.37
N GLY A 1103 -3.07 6.96 -24.58
CA GLY A 1103 -2.49 7.48 -25.83
C GLY A 1103 -3.49 8.08 -26.83
N ASP A 1104 -4.80 8.07 -26.53
CA ASP A 1104 -5.85 8.74 -27.32
C ASP A 1104 -7.11 8.92 -26.45
N ARG A 1105 -7.70 10.12 -26.46
CA ARG A 1105 -8.87 10.56 -25.67
C ARG A 1105 -10.21 10.09 -26.24
N LEU A 1106 -10.21 8.85 -26.70
CA LEU A 1106 -11.33 8.15 -27.35
C LEU A 1106 -11.45 6.71 -26.82
N ASN A 1107 -10.68 6.34 -25.80
CA ASN A 1107 -10.64 5.02 -25.19
C ASN A 1107 -11.14 5.12 -23.75
N GLU A 1108 -12.42 4.87 -23.52
CA GLU A 1108 -13.02 5.05 -22.19
C GLU A 1108 -12.35 4.10 -21.18
N SER A 1109 -11.86 4.63 -20.06
CA SER A 1109 -10.90 3.94 -19.18
C SER A 1109 -11.08 4.32 -17.71
N GLY A 1110 -10.84 3.37 -16.81
CA GLY A 1110 -10.90 3.62 -15.37
C GLY A 1110 -10.12 2.63 -14.49
N GLU A 1111 -10.17 2.87 -13.17
CA GLU A 1111 -9.56 2.06 -12.11
C GLU A 1111 -8.02 1.85 -12.22
N ALA A 1112 -7.27 2.84 -12.72
CA ALA A 1112 -5.82 2.68 -12.92
C ALA A 1112 -5.03 2.29 -11.64
N SER A 1113 -4.08 1.37 -11.79
CA SER A 1113 -3.11 0.93 -10.79
C SER A 1113 -1.69 1.21 -11.27
N LEU A 1114 -0.84 1.73 -10.38
CA LEU A 1114 0.45 2.31 -10.75
C LEU A 1114 1.60 1.72 -9.92
N THR A 1115 2.77 1.65 -10.54
CA THR A 1115 4.06 1.49 -9.84
C THR A 1115 5.16 2.18 -10.65
N SER A 1116 6.24 2.63 -10.01
CA SER A 1116 7.33 3.34 -10.67
C SER A 1116 8.71 2.84 -10.26
N SER A 1117 9.69 3.08 -11.12
CA SER A 1117 11.09 2.71 -10.87
C SER A 1117 11.74 3.59 -9.79
N PRO A 1118 12.86 3.17 -9.16
CA PRO A 1118 13.50 3.96 -8.10
C PRO A 1118 13.92 5.36 -8.55
N GLY A 1119 14.50 5.51 -9.74
CA GLY A 1119 14.92 6.82 -10.28
C GLY A 1119 13.78 7.67 -10.86
N GLY A 1120 12.53 7.18 -10.88
CA GLY A 1120 11.41 7.85 -11.54
C GLY A 1120 11.57 7.95 -13.07
N MET A 1121 12.35 7.05 -13.67
CA MET A 1121 12.54 6.92 -15.12
C MET A 1121 11.43 6.11 -15.79
N PHE A 1122 10.67 5.29 -15.05
CA PHE A 1122 9.52 4.56 -15.60
C PHE A 1122 8.28 4.69 -14.73
N LEU A 1123 7.15 4.91 -15.40
CA LEU A 1123 5.81 4.63 -14.89
C LEU A 1123 5.30 3.34 -15.53
N TYR A 1124 4.84 2.41 -14.70
CA TYR A 1124 4.11 1.22 -15.12
C TYR A 1124 2.66 1.35 -14.65
N ALA A 1125 1.72 1.32 -15.59
CA ALA A 1125 0.29 1.43 -15.31
C ALA A 1125 -0.45 0.21 -15.86
N VAL A 1126 -1.47 -0.24 -15.10
CA VAL A 1126 -2.49 -1.19 -15.55
C VAL A 1126 -3.87 -0.62 -15.23
N TRP A 1127 -4.85 -0.78 -16.12
CA TRP A 1127 -6.21 -0.24 -15.94
C TRP A 1127 -7.26 -1.05 -16.72
N ASN A 1128 -8.54 -0.82 -16.45
CA ASN A 1128 -9.65 -1.40 -17.23
C ASN A 1128 -10.03 -0.41 -18.35
N GLN A 1129 -10.02 -0.86 -19.60
CA GLN A 1129 -10.49 -0.06 -20.75
C GLN A 1129 -11.78 -0.67 -21.31
N PHE A 1130 -12.75 0.20 -21.61
CA PHE A 1130 -14.05 -0.11 -22.17
C PHE A 1130 -14.17 0.46 -23.58
N ASP A 1131 -14.68 -0.34 -24.53
CA ASP A 1131 -15.08 0.14 -25.85
C ASP A 1131 -16.61 0.14 -25.94
N PHE A 1132 -17.21 1.23 -26.44
CA PHE A 1132 -18.66 1.35 -26.65
C PHE A 1132 -19.03 1.45 -28.15
N ASP A 1133 -20.24 0.97 -28.49
CA ASP A 1133 -20.81 1.15 -29.81
C ASP A 1133 -21.49 2.54 -29.98
N MET A 1134 -21.88 2.88 -31.21
CA MET A 1134 -22.55 4.17 -31.50
C MET A 1134 -23.91 4.37 -30.82
N ALA A 1135 -24.44 3.38 -30.11
CA ALA A 1135 -25.66 3.46 -29.32
C ALA A 1135 -25.38 3.44 -27.81
N GLY A 1136 -24.11 3.45 -27.38
CA GLY A 1136 -23.69 3.45 -25.98
C GLY A 1136 -23.73 2.08 -25.31
N ASN A 1137 -23.77 0.99 -26.08
CA ASN A 1137 -23.64 -0.36 -25.51
C ASN A 1137 -22.15 -0.72 -25.43
N GLU A 1138 -21.73 -1.28 -24.30
CA GLU A 1138 -20.39 -1.86 -24.16
C GLU A 1138 -20.20 -3.00 -25.16
N ILE A 1139 -19.01 -3.05 -25.79
CA ILE A 1139 -18.63 -4.08 -26.78
C ILE A 1139 -17.24 -4.68 -26.52
N ALA A 1140 -16.44 -4.10 -25.63
CA ALA A 1140 -15.23 -4.70 -25.09
C ALA A 1140 -14.93 -4.18 -23.67
N ALA A 1141 -14.42 -5.05 -22.79
CA ALA A 1141 -13.77 -4.67 -21.53
C ALA A 1141 -12.48 -5.48 -21.33
N ASP A 1142 -11.33 -4.83 -21.34
CA ASP A 1142 -10.01 -5.48 -21.24
C ASP A 1142 -9.09 -4.79 -20.22
N ALA A 1143 -8.23 -5.56 -19.55
CA ALA A 1143 -7.14 -5.07 -18.71
C ALA A 1143 -5.94 -4.70 -19.59
N TRP A 1144 -5.61 -3.41 -19.64
CA TRP A 1144 -4.48 -2.89 -20.41
C TRP A 1144 -3.29 -2.55 -19.54
N PHE A 1145 -2.10 -2.65 -20.12
CA PHE A 1145 -0.82 -2.24 -19.55
C PHE A 1145 -0.15 -1.19 -20.41
N ARG A 1146 0.43 -0.15 -19.79
CA ARG A 1146 1.36 0.79 -20.43
C ARG A 1146 2.63 0.92 -19.59
N ARG A 1147 3.77 1.01 -20.29
CA ARG A 1147 5.02 1.53 -19.75
C ARG A 1147 5.27 2.92 -20.35
N VAL A 1148 5.41 3.94 -19.52
CA VAL A 1148 5.94 5.24 -19.90
C VAL A 1148 7.40 5.29 -19.46
N LEU A 1149 8.29 5.73 -20.34
CA LEU A 1149 9.69 6.07 -20.04
C LEU A 1149 9.73 7.57 -19.79
N LEU A 1150 10.48 8.11 -18.84
CA LEU A 1150 10.70 9.56 -18.75
C LEU A 1150 12.19 9.85 -18.55
N LEU A 1151 12.84 10.25 -19.63
CA LEU A 1151 14.24 10.69 -19.62
C LEU A 1151 14.35 12.18 -19.33
N ASP A 1152 15.31 12.54 -18.48
CA ASP A 1152 15.71 13.94 -18.30
C ASP A 1152 16.67 14.36 -19.44
N ASP A 1153 16.71 15.66 -19.74
CA ASP A 1153 17.60 16.29 -20.74
C ASP A 1153 17.45 15.78 -22.21
N TYR A 1154 16.40 15.03 -22.55
CA TYR A 1154 16.17 14.60 -23.94
C TYR A 1154 15.12 15.44 -24.66
N ILE A 1155 15.49 15.89 -25.87
CA ILE A 1155 14.61 16.54 -26.83
C ILE A 1155 14.88 15.89 -28.19
N PRO A 1156 13.86 15.36 -28.90
CA PRO A 1156 14.02 14.82 -30.25
C PRO A 1156 14.59 15.86 -31.23
N ALA A 1157 15.39 15.40 -32.20
CA ALA A 1157 15.90 16.25 -33.27
C ALA A 1157 15.06 16.07 -34.55
N GLU A 1158 14.60 17.18 -35.15
CA GLU A 1158 13.85 17.27 -36.43
C GLU A 1158 14.41 16.40 -37.59
#